data_AF-A0A426VRB5-F1
#
_entry.id   AF-A0A426VRB5-F1
#
_cell.length_a   1.000
_cell.length_b   1.000
_cell.length_c   1.000
_cell.angle_alpha   90.00
_cell.angle_beta   90.00
_cell.angle_gamma   90.00
#
_symmetry.space_group_name_H-M   'P 1'
#
loop_
_entity.id
_entity.type
_entity.pdbx_description
1 polymer ?
#
loop_
_entity_poly.entity_id
_entity_poly.type
_entity_poly.pdbx_seq_one_letter_code
_entity_poly.pdbx_strand_id
1 'polypeptide(L)'
;MNLTVSQRIWGGFITITLLLLLIGGNSLIRIANIDNSTQQVNSLSLPALSKSSELKVEFTLMSKMAQGSFYARSETELATLRQMFSERQKIFDKTYSELQQVVASNNKLASSSSDVGKSYDAFVKAMNSLVTEKSSELSLRDKLKEQLSDLDMAAEDATMVTVDIIDLDGLEDSDKRAFQAANSLENNFSSVVTSANDLVTVEDTNTLEIVRNEQKYLVEELGRNIDLIRGPVTALDSGLFADLEGYYTALKDTVTGSNSIAENQKRLILALAETQKELADAEKTTQAALSQLDDLLSEASQVAFNLQQGVRSDVGKANLWTWIGMMVATIMAVGVAYITVSRITKPLSEVNRVLNIVASGDMTQRLDDTAKDEFGELSKSCNTLISSLRELITGIISRSTQLAAASEETSTITTESSQAIKNQQAQVEQAATATTEMSSTSHGVSNSAHQALQEIKNADKEAERVKGISHENKHTIEQLAKEVDEASRVINKLHQDSASIGSILDVIRGIAEQTNLLALNAAIEAARAGEQGRGFAVVADEVRSLASKTQESTQEIQAMIESLQAGAEEAVSAMSKGKQQAESCVNQSDLANEALNSITAAVSQAHDVSEEIANAANEQQQVAQEISERLESIVTIAEQTAEGASQTSISSSEVAKLAEELRLSVDQFKV
;
A
#
# COMPACT_ATOMS: atom_id res chain seq x y z
N MET A 1 89.54 1.26 -52.34
CA MET A 1 88.10 1.48 -52.11
C MET A 1 87.79 1.16 -50.67
N ASN A 2 87.42 2.15 -49.84
CA ASN A 2 86.83 1.88 -48.54
C ASN A 2 85.43 1.33 -48.80
N LEU A 3 85.31 0.00 -48.85
CA LEU A 3 84.02 -0.66 -48.89
C LEU A 3 83.23 -0.22 -47.63
N THR A 4 82.02 0.30 -47.81
CA THR A 4 81.09 0.57 -46.70
C THR A 4 80.80 -0.73 -45.93
N VAL A 5 80.33 -0.65 -44.68
CA VAL A 5 79.95 -1.84 -43.89
C VAL A 5 78.99 -2.72 -44.71
N SER A 6 78.05 -2.10 -45.41
CA SER A 6 77.17 -2.73 -46.42
C SER A 6 77.92 -3.51 -47.52
N GLN A 7 78.95 -2.95 -48.17
CA GLN A 7 79.66 -3.63 -49.27
C GLN A 7 80.55 -4.80 -48.80
N ARG A 8 81.01 -4.82 -47.54
CA ARG A 8 81.75 -5.95 -46.95
C ARG A 8 80.82 -7.04 -46.45
N ILE A 9 79.65 -6.66 -45.95
CA ILE A 9 78.58 -7.60 -45.58
C ILE A 9 78.05 -8.28 -46.84
N TRP A 10 77.81 -7.59 -47.96
CA TRP A 10 77.30 -8.20 -49.21
C TRP A 10 78.13 -9.38 -49.74
N GLY A 11 79.47 -9.32 -49.67
CA GLY A 11 80.34 -10.43 -50.09
C GLY A 11 80.27 -11.67 -49.19
N GLY A 12 80.07 -11.49 -47.88
CA GLY A 12 79.80 -12.58 -46.93
C GLY A 12 78.34 -13.02 -46.94
N PHE A 13 77.42 -12.12 -47.26
CA PHE A 13 76.00 -12.40 -47.40
C PHE A 13 75.76 -13.27 -48.63
N ILE A 14 76.41 -13.07 -49.77
CA ILE A 14 76.18 -13.91 -50.96
C ILE A 14 76.50 -15.40 -50.70
N THR A 15 77.56 -15.69 -49.96
CA THR A 15 77.96 -17.06 -49.58
C THR A 15 77.11 -17.64 -48.46
N ILE A 16 76.70 -16.82 -47.47
CA ILE A 16 75.77 -17.22 -46.41
C ILE A 16 74.33 -17.36 -46.94
N THR A 17 73.92 -16.58 -47.94
CA THR A 17 72.57 -16.57 -48.55
C THR A 17 72.33 -17.80 -49.40
N LEU A 18 73.36 -18.32 -50.10
CA LEU A 18 73.29 -19.59 -50.81
C LEU A 18 73.09 -20.79 -49.85
N LEU A 19 73.71 -20.74 -48.66
CA LEU A 19 73.52 -21.72 -47.59
C LEU A 19 72.17 -21.55 -46.86
N LEU A 20 71.73 -20.31 -46.65
CA LEU A 20 70.43 -19.98 -46.06
C LEU A 20 69.25 -20.26 -47.00
N LEU A 21 69.42 -20.21 -48.33
CA LEU A 21 68.37 -20.60 -49.28
C LEU A 21 68.08 -22.11 -49.22
N LEU A 22 69.11 -22.93 -48.98
CA LEU A 22 68.98 -24.37 -48.78
C LEU A 22 68.33 -24.73 -47.43
N ILE A 23 68.70 -24.03 -46.35
CA ILE A 23 68.06 -24.15 -45.03
C ILE A 23 66.64 -23.58 -45.05
N GLY A 24 66.42 -22.47 -45.76
CA GLY A 24 65.16 -21.76 -45.93
C GLY A 24 64.14 -22.56 -46.72
N GLY A 25 64.54 -23.29 -47.77
CA GLY A 25 63.64 -24.20 -48.50
C GLY A 25 63.10 -25.34 -47.63
N ASN A 26 63.92 -25.90 -46.74
CA ASN A 26 63.50 -26.95 -45.80
C ASN A 26 62.67 -26.38 -44.63
N SER A 27 62.97 -25.17 -44.19
CA SER A 27 62.19 -24.42 -43.19
C SER A 27 60.81 -24.02 -43.71
N LEU A 28 60.70 -23.56 -44.96
CA LEU A 28 59.44 -23.14 -45.60
C LEU A 28 58.42 -24.29 -45.68
N ILE A 29 58.86 -25.52 -45.98
CA ILE A 29 57.99 -26.70 -46.02
C ILE A 29 57.47 -27.06 -44.62
N ARG A 30 58.27 -26.85 -43.56
CA ARG A 30 57.84 -27.12 -42.17
C ARG A 30 57.00 -26.00 -41.57
N ILE A 31 57.27 -24.75 -41.96
CA ILE A 31 56.42 -23.59 -41.65
C ILE A 31 55.04 -23.76 -42.31
N ALA A 32 54.93 -24.30 -43.52
CA ALA A 32 53.64 -24.58 -44.16
C ALA A 32 52.77 -25.60 -43.38
N ASN A 33 53.39 -26.59 -42.71
CA ASN A 33 52.67 -27.54 -41.84
C ASN A 33 52.26 -26.91 -40.49
N ILE A 34 53.09 -26.00 -39.95
CA ILE A 34 52.73 -25.19 -38.77
C ILE A 34 51.62 -24.20 -39.12
N ASP A 35 51.65 -23.60 -40.31
CA ASP A 35 50.61 -22.69 -40.81
C ASP A 35 49.27 -23.40 -40.93
N ASN A 36 49.22 -24.61 -41.52
CA ASN A 36 47.99 -25.41 -41.61
C ASN A 36 47.43 -25.77 -40.21
N SER A 37 48.30 -26.14 -39.26
CA SER A 37 47.87 -26.44 -37.88
C SER A 37 47.42 -25.20 -37.11
N THR A 38 48.05 -24.04 -37.36
CA THR A 38 47.69 -22.74 -36.77
C THR A 38 46.38 -22.21 -37.37
N GLN A 39 46.16 -22.42 -38.68
CA GLN A 39 44.89 -22.12 -39.34
C GLN A 39 43.75 -22.96 -38.76
N GLN A 40 43.96 -24.24 -38.45
CA GLN A 40 42.93 -25.05 -37.77
C GLN A 40 42.62 -24.57 -36.36
N VAL A 41 43.61 -24.10 -35.59
CA VAL A 41 43.35 -23.50 -34.27
C VAL A 41 42.50 -22.22 -34.39
N ASN A 42 42.77 -21.38 -35.39
CA ASN A 42 42.06 -20.12 -35.61
C ASN A 42 40.68 -20.28 -36.29
N SER A 43 40.47 -21.32 -37.09
CA SER A 43 39.21 -21.52 -37.85
C SER A 43 38.25 -22.53 -37.22
N LEU A 44 38.73 -23.42 -36.34
CA LEU A 44 37.93 -24.46 -35.70
C LEU A 44 37.95 -24.34 -34.18
N SER A 45 39.11 -24.50 -33.53
CA SER A 45 39.18 -24.67 -32.07
C SER A 45 38.81 -23.42 -31.26
N LEU A 46 39.39 -22.26 -31.58
CA LEU A 46 39.09 -21.01 -30.86
C LEU A 46 37.64 -20.54 -31.11
N PRO A 47 37.13 -20.52 -32.36
CA PRO A 47 35.73 -20.19 -32.60
C PRO A 47 34.77 -21.19 -31.97
N ALA A 48 35.05 -22.50 -31.98
CA ALA A 48 34.19 -23.50 -31.33
C ALA A 48 34.16 -23.30 -29.80
N LEU A 49 35.28 -23.00 -29.16
CA LEU A 49 35.33 -22.67 -27.73
C LEU A 49 34.56 -21.38 -27.42
N SER A 50 34.78 -20.31 -28.18
CA SER A 50 34.08 -19.03 -28.00
C SER A 50 32.58 -19.19 -28.15
N LYS A 51 32.14 -19.79 -29.25
CA LYS A 51 30.71 -19.95 -29.57
C LYS A 51 30.00 -20.89 -28.60
N SER A 52 30.66 -21.98 -28.18
CA SER A 52 30.09 -22.88 -27.16
C SER A 52 29.98 -22.19 -25.80
N SER A 53 30.93 -21.33 -25.44
CA SER A 53 30.88 -20.51 -24.21
C SER A 53 29.77 -19.44 -24.29
N GLU A 54 29.65 -18.75 -25.42
CA GLU A 54 28.56 -17.79 -25.69
C GLU A 54 27.19 -18.48 -25.56
N LEU A 55 27.01 -19.66 -26.15
CA LEU A 55 25.78 -20.44 -26.02
C LEU A 55 25.49 -20.84 -24.56
N LYS A 56 26.52 -21.21 -23.78
CA LYS A 56 26.36 -21.52 -22.36
C LYS A 56 25.85 -20.32 -21.56
N VAL A 57 26.36 -19.12 -21.86
CA VAL A 57 25.88 -17.87 -21.24
C VAL A 57 24.42 -17.60 -21.62
N GLU A 58 24.08 -17.65 -22.92
CA GLU A 58 22.72 -17.39 -23.37
C GLU A 58 21.72 -18.42 -22.80
N PHE A 59 22.09 -19.70 -22.75
CA PHE A 59 21.25 -20.74 -22.15
C PHE A 59 21.02 -20.47 -20.65
N THR A 60 22.06 -20.06 -19.92
CA THR A 60 21.95 -19.70 -18.49
C THR A 60 21.01 -18.52 -18.27
N LEU A 61 21.11 -17.49 -19.12
CA LEU A 61 20.21 -16.33 -19.08
C LEU A 61 18.76 -16.71 -19.39
N MET A 62 18.54 -17.55 -20.41
CA MET A 62 17.21 -18.05 -20.76
C MET A 62 16.62 -18.92 -19.63
N SER A 63 17.44 -19.77 -18.99
CA SER A 63 17.01 -20.56 -17.83
C SER A 63 16.61 -19.67 -16.65
N LYS A 64 17.32 -18.55 -16.44
CA LYS A 64 16.92 -17.55 -15.42
C LYS A 64 15.58 -16.90 -15.76
N MET A 65 15.27 -16.69 -17.03
CA MET A 65 13.96 -16.18 -17.47
C MET A 65 12.84 -17.20 -17.28
N ALA A 66 13.13 -18.49 -17.42
CA ALA A 66 12.19 -19.56 -17.08
C ALA A 66 11.83 -19.54 -15.60
N GLN A 67 12.83 -19.49 -14.72
CA GLN A 67 12.62 -19.34 -13.28
C GLN A 67 11.88 -18.03 -12.95
N GLY A 68 12.27 -16.91 -13.56
CA GLY A 68 11.57 -15.63 -13.39
C GLY A 68 10.11 -15.71 -13.82
N SER A 69 9.80 -16.40 -14.92
CA SER A 69 8.43 -16.53 -15.42
C SER A 69 7.57 -17.35 -14.47
N PHE A 70 8.11 -18.41 -13.87
CA PHE A 70 7.41 -19.18 -12.83
C PHE A 70 7.03 -18.32 -11.61
N TYR A 71 7.91 -17.40 -11.19
CA TYR A 71 7.69 -16.51 -10.05
C TYR A 71 6.97 -15.20 -10.38
N ALA A 72 6.62 -14.95 -11.64
CA ALA A 72 5.94 -13.72 -12.05
C ALA A 72 4.60 -13.55 -11.31
N ARG A 73 4.32 -12.34 -10.85
CA ARG A 73 3.10 -12.00 -10.08
C ARG A 73 2.05 -11.24 -10.88
N SER A 74 2.37 -10.85 -12.11
CA SER A 74 1.46 -10.10 -12.98
C SER A 74 1.70 -10.44 -14.45
N GLU A 75 0.66 -10.26 -15.27
CA GLU A 75 0.75 -10.50 -16.72
C GLU A 75 1.76 -9.56 -17.39
N THR A 76 1.92 -8.33 -16.87
CA THR A 76 2.91 -7.37 -17.34
C THR A 76 4.35 -7.84 -17.12
N GLU A 77 4.63 -8.40 -15.93
CA GLU A 77 5.94 -8.97 -15.60
C GLU A 77 6.23 -10.20 -16.48
N LEU A 78 5.25 -11.09 -16.63
CA LEU A 78 5.35 -12.27 -17.48
C LEU A 78 5.58 -11.89 -18.96
N ALA A 79 4.89 -10.88 -19.48
CA ALA A 79 5.08 -10.37 -20.84
C ALA A 79 6.50 -9.81 -21.05
N THR A 80 7.03 -9.09 -20.05
CA THR A 80 8.41 -8.56 -20.09
C THR A 80 9.43 -9.70 -20.14
N LEU A 81 9.28 -10.71 -19.29
CA LEU A 81 10.14 -11.89 -19.27
C LEU A 81 10.07 -12.68 -20.58
N ARG A 82 8.86 -12.82 -21.16
CA ARG A 82 8.66 -13.44 -22.47
C ARG A 82 9.37 -12.68 -23.59
N GLN A 83 9.33 -11.35 -23.56
CA GLN A 83 10.06 -10.51 -24.52
C GLN A 83 11.57 -10.70 -24.39
N MET A 84 12.10 -10.61 -23.16
CA MET A 84 13.52 -10.83 -22.89
C MET A 84 13.96 -12.23 -23.33
N PHE A 85 13.13 -13.25 -23.11
CA PHE A 85 13.39 -14.61 -23.58
C PHE A 85 13.47 -14.67 -25.10
N SER A 86 12.53 -14.05 -25.81
CA SER A 86 12.53 -14.03 -27.28
C SER A 86 13.76 -13.33 -27.87
N GLU A 87 14.25 -12.27 -27.21
CA GLU A 87 15.50 -11.60 -27.63
C GLU A 87 16.72 -12.51 -27.46
N ARG A 88 16.82 -13.21 -26.32
CA ARG A 88 17.91 -14.17 -26.07
C ARG A 88 17.83 -15.38 -26.99
N GLN A 89 16.63 -15.87 -27.27
CA GLN A 89 16.37 -16.94 -28.22
C GLN A 89 16.97 -16.61 -29.61
N LYS A 90 16.74 -15.39 -30.11
CA LYS A 90 17.30 -14.94 -31.40
C LYS A 90 18.84 -14.91 -31.39
N ILE A 91 19.44 -14.50 -30.27
CA ILE A 91 20.90 -14.51 -30.11
C ILE A 91 21.42 -15.95 -30.08
N PHE A 92 20.76 -16.83 -29.34
CA PHE A 92 21.10 -18.25 -29.27
C PHE A 92 21.01 -18.90 -30.65
N ASP A 93 19.90 -18.75 -31.37
CA ASP A 93 19.70 -19.32 -32.70
C ASP A 93 20.80 -18.90 -33.68
N LYS A 94 21.17 -17.61 -33.65
CA LYS A 94 22.26 -17.07 -34.48
C LYS A 94 23.60 -17.70 -34.12
N THR A 95 23.97 -17.68 -32.84
CA THR A 95 25.25 -18.22 -32.35
C THR A 95 25.34 -19.73 -32.56
N TYR A 96 24.22 -20.44 -32.44
CA TYR A 96 24.12 -21.87 -32.67
C TYR A 96 24.34 -22.20 -34.15
N SER A 97 23.73 -21.44 -35.06
CA SER A 97 23.99 -21.58 -36.50
C SER A 97 25.46 -21.31 -36.87
N GLU A 98 26.09 -20.31 -36.25
CA GLU A 98 27.52 -20.02 -36.45
C GLU A 98 28.40 -21.17 -35.92
N LEU A 99 28.09 -21.71 -34.74
CA LEU A 99 28.78 -22.88 -34.17
C LEU A 99 28.67 -24.08 -35.10
N GLN A 100 27.47 -24.40 -35.61
CA GLN A 100 27.24 -25.51 -36.53
C GLN A 100 28.10 -25.40 -37.79
N GLN A 101 28.29 -24.20 -38.33
CA GLN A 101 29.18 -23.96 -39.47
C GLN A 101 30.65 -24.21 -39.11
N VAL A 102 31.09 -23.71 -37.95
CA VAL A 102 32.47 -23.88 -37.46
C VAL A 102 32.81 -25.35 -37.26
N VAL A 103 31.91 -26.13 -36.64
CA VAL A 103 32.18 -27.52 -36.29
C VAL A 103 31.91 -28.52 -37.42
N ALA A 104 31.36 -28.07 -38.55
CA ALA A 104 30.92 -28.93 -39.65
C ALA A 104 32.02 -29.87 -40.20
N SER A 105 33.29 -29.42 -40.17
CA SER A 105 34.42 -30.22 -40.64
C SER A 105 34.93 -31.25 -39.61
N ASN A 106 34.40 -31.25 -38.39
CA ASN A 106 34.76 -32.18 -37.31
C ASN A 106 33.54 -33.00 -36.88
N ASN A 107 33.46 -34.25 -37.33
CA ASN A 107 32.32 -35.15 -37.08
C ASN A 107 31.94 -35.27 -35.59
N LYS A 108 32.92 -35.23 -34.69
CA LYS A 108 32.67 -35.39 -33.25
C LYS A 108 32.02 -34.13 -32.68
N LEU A 109 32.62 -32.96 -32.92
CA LEU A 109 32.07 -31.67 -32.48
C LEU A 109 30.71 -31.37 -33.13
N ALA A 110 30.51 -31.76 -34.39
CA ALA A 110 29.23 -31.62 -35.08
C ALA A 110 28.12 -32.46 -34.42
N SER A 111 28.42 -33.70 -34.02
CA SER A 111 27.46 -34.55 -33.30
C SER A 111 27.11 -33.97 -31.93
N SER A 112 28.12 -33.58 -31.15
CA SER A 112 27.93 -32.98 -29.81
C SER A 112 27.13 -31.67 -29.88
N SER A 113 27.40 -30.83 -30.89
CA SER A 113 26.61 -29.61 -31.16
C SER A 113 25.16 -29.92 -31.55
N SER A 114 24.89 -30.99 -32.29
CA SER A 114 23.53 -31.40 -32.64
C SER A 114 22.71 -31.84 -31.41
N ASP A 115 23.34 -32.48 -30.42
CA ASP A 115 22.65 -32.90 -29.20
C ASP A 115 22.27 -31.71 -28.31
N VAL A 116 23.11 -30.67 -28.26
CA VAL A 116 22.76 -29.37 -27.63
C VAL A 116 21.51 -28.78 -28.28
N GLY A 117 21.39 -28.83 -29.61
CA GLY A 117 20.22 -28.33 -30.34
C GLY A 117 18.91 -29.02 -29.95
N LYS A 118 18.93 -30.35 -29.77
CA LYS A 118 17.75 -31.11 -29.32
C LYS A 118 17.31 -30.69 -27.91
N SER A 119 18.27 -30.49 -27.01
CA SER A 119 17.98 -30.05 -25.63
C SER A 119 17.44 -28.61 -25.62
N TYR A 120 17.97 -27.75 -26.48
CA TYR A 120 17.47 -26.40 -26.68
C TYR A 120 16.02 -26.38 -27.19
N ASP A 121 15.68 -27.16 -28.21
CA ASP A 121 14.31 -27.24 -28.73
C ASP A 121 13.32 -27.72 -27.65
N ALA A 122 13.73 -28.71 -26.86
CA ALA A 122 12.94 -29.21 -25.73
C ALA A 122 12.74 -28.13 -24.65
N PHE A 123 13.81 -27.39 -24.31
CA PHE A 123 13.76 -26.28 -23.36
C PHE A 123 12.84 -25.14 -23.83
N VAL A 124 12.94 -24.73 -25.10
CA VAL A 124 12.06 -23.71 -25.69
C VAL A 124 10.60 -24.15 -25.63
N LYS A 125 10.31 -25.44 -25.86
CA LYS A 125 8.96 -25.97 -25.74
C LYS A 125 8.44 -25.93 -24.30
N ALA A 126 9.25 -26.35 -23.33
CA ALA A 126 8.91 -26.29 -21.91
C ALA A 126 8.67 -24.84 -21.47
N MET A 127 9.53 -23.91 -21.90
CA MET A 127 9.39 -22.49 -21.61
C MET A 127 8.07 -21.91 -22.13
N ASN A 128 7.71 -22.19 -23.39
CA ASN A 128 6.47 -21.66 -23.96
C ASN A 128 5.22 -22.20 -23.24
N SER A 129 5.27 -23.47 -22.82
CA SER A 129 4.21 -24.11 -22.05
C SER A 129 4.13 -23.49 -20.65
N LEU A 130 5.27 -23.31 -19.97
CA LEU A 130 5.37 -22.61 -18.67
C LEU A 130 4.75 -21.22 -18.71
N VAL A 131 5.08 -20.40 -19.71
CA VAL A 131 4.51 -19.05 -19.86
C VAL A 131 3.00 -19.10 -20.08
N THR A 132 2.53 -20.06 -20.87
CA THR A 132 1.10 -20.20 -21.17
C THR A 132 0.31 -20.59 -19.91
N GLU A 133 0.80 -21.59 -19.17
CA GLU A 133 0.16 -22.04 -17.93
C GLU A 133 0.27 -20.98 -16.84
N LYS A 134 1.37 -20.21 -16.78
CA LYS A 134 1.50 -19.11 -15.84
C LYS A 134 0.53 -17.97 -16.11
N SER A 135 0.32 -17.62 -17.37
CA SER A 135 -0.68 -16.62 -17.77
C SER A 135 -2.11 -17.07 -17.36
N SER A 136 -2.42 -18.36 -17.56
CA SER A 136 -3.66 -18.97 -17.07
C SER A 136 -3.80 -18.88 -15.55
N GLU A 137 -2.73 -19.20 -14.79
CA GLU A 137 -2.70 -19.08 -13.33
C GLU A 137 -3.02 -17.65 -12.87
N LEU A 138 -2.35 -16.64 -13.45
CA LEU A 138 -2.53 -15.24 -13.10
C LEU A 138 -3.96 -14.76 -13.41
N SER A 139 -4.46 -15.08 -14.61
CA SER A 139 -5.83 -14.73 -15.00
C SER A 139 -6.89 -15.39 -14.11
N LEU A 140 -6.68 -16.64 -13.68
CA LEU A 140 -7.59 -17.34 -12.78
C LEU A 140 -7.59 -16.73 -11.37
N ARG A 141 -6.43 -16.31 -10.85
CA ARG A 141 -6.35 -15.61 -9.55
C ARG A 141 -7.13 -14.30 -9.57
N ASP A 142 -6.96 -13.49 -10.62
CA ASP A 142 -7.70 -12.23 -10.77
C ASP A 142 -9.20 -12.48 -10.88
N LYS A 143 -9.59 -13.48 -11.68
CA LYS A 143 -10.99 -13.88 -11.84
C LYS A 143 -11.63 -14.36 -10.55
N LEU A 144 -10.94 -15.20 -9.77
CA LEU A 144 -11.45 -15.68 -8.49
C LEU A 144 -11.65 -14.53 -7.49
N LYS A 145 -10.76 -13.53 -7.51
CA LYS A 145 -10.89 -12.32 -6.69
C LYS A 145 -12.11 -11.50 -7.08
N GLU A 146 -12.34 -11.31 -8.37
CA GLU A 146 -13.56 -10.65 -8.90
C GLU A 146 -14.82 -11.41 -8.48
N GLN A 147 -14.84 -12.73 -8.67
CA GLN A 147 -15.97 -13.58 -8.31
C GLN A 147 -16.28 -13.58 -6.80
N LEU A 148 -15.26 -13.53 -5.95
CA LEU A 148 -15.47 -13.38 -4.50
C LEU A 148 -16.08 -12.01 -4.17
N SER A 149 -15.56 -10.94 -4.76
CA SER A 149 -16.09 -9.59 -4.55
C SER A 149 -17.56 -9.49 -4.99
N ASP A 150 -17.90 -10.06 -6.14
CA ASP A 150 -19.27 -10.07 -6.66
C ASP A 150 -20.21 -10.91 -5.78
N LEU A 151 -19.71 -12.04 -5.27
CA LEU A 151 -20.47 -12.91 -4.36
C LEU A 151 -20.73 -12.21 -3.02
N ASP A 152 -19.72 -11.55 -2.45
CA ASP A 152 -19.84 -10.81 -1.18
C ASP A 152 -20.85 -9.66 -1.31
N MET A 153 -20.74 -8.85 -2.37
CA MET A 153 -21.71 -7.77 -2.63
C MET A 153 -23.14 -8.31 -2.77
N ALA A 154 -23.34 -9.37 -3.56
CA ALA A 154 -24.66 -9.97 -3.74
C ALA A 154 -25.21 -10.56 -2.41
N ALA A 155 -24.35 -11.11 -1.56
CA ALA A 155 -24.75 -11.66 -0.26
C ALA A 155 -25.10 -10.55 0.74
N GLU A 156 -24.36 -9.44 0.77
CA GLU A 156 -24.66 -8.26 1.60
C GLU A 156 -25.98 -7.62 1.19
N ASP A 157 -26.18 -7.38 -0.11
CA ASP A 157 -27.44 -6.83 -0.65
C ASP A 157 -28.63 -7.76 -0.34
N ALA A 158 -28.46 -9.07 -0.53
CA ALA A 158 -29.49 -10.05 -0.18
C ALA A 158 -29.80 -10.07 1.32
N THR A 159 -28.77 -9.88 2.16
CA THR A 159 -28.93 -9.81 3.62
C THR A 159 -29.69 -8.55 4.02
N MET A 160 -29.39 -7.39 3.42
CA MET A 160 -30.12 -6.15 3.66
C MET A 160 -31.60 -6.29 3.31
N VAL A 161 -31.90 -6.81 2.12
CA VAL A 161 -33.30 -7.06 1.71
C VAL A 161 -33.98 -8.10 2.62
N THR A 162 -33.23 -9.09 3.11
CA THR A 162 -33.76 -10.06 4.08
C THR A 162 -34.19 -9.40 5.39
N VAL A 163 -33.43 -8.42 5.89
CA VAL A 163 -33.80 -7.65 7.10
C VAL A 163 -35.10 -6.88 6.85
N ASP A 164 -35.20 -6.17 5.72
CA ASP A 164 -36.42 -5.46 5.34
C ASP A 164 -37.63 -6.41 5.23
N ILE A 165 -37.42 -7.63 4.74
CA ILE A 165 -38.45 -8.69 4.67
C ILE A 165 -38.89 -9.12 6.07
N ILE A 166 -37.96 -9.28 7.01
CA ILE A 166 -38.27 -9.68 8.40
C ILE A 166 -39.12 -8.59 9.09
N ASP A 167 -38.87 -7.33 8.77
CA ASP A 167 -39.58 -6.17 9.34
C ASP A 167 -40.94 -5.87 8.67
N LEU A 168 -41.36 -6.64 7.66
CA LEU A 168 -42.67 -6.47 7.03
C LEU A 168 -43.82 -6.74 8.01
N ASP A 169 -44.65 -5.72 8.22
CA ASP A 169 -45.87 -5.81 9.03
C ASP A 169 -46.78 -6.95 8.53
N GLY A 170 -46.97 -7.96 9.39
CA GLY A 170 -47.85 -9.09 9.15
C GLY A 170 -47.19 -10.33 8.55
N LEU A 171 -45.88 -10.36 8.29
CA LEU A 171 -45.19 -11.59 7.85
C LEU A 171 -45.21 -12.66 8.97
N GLU A 172 -44.88 -12.30 10.20
CA GLU A 172 -44.90 -13.22 11.35
C GLU A 172 -46.31 -13.78 11.63
N ASP A 173 -47.32 -12.93 11.51
CA ASP A 173 -48.72 -13.27 11.76
C ASP A 173 -49.34 -14.10 10.62
N SER A 174 -48.92 -13.88 9.38
CA SER A 174 -49.47 -14.54 8.19
C SER A 174 -48.89 -15.93 7.96
N ASP A 175 -47.57 -16.12 8.11
CA ASP A 175 -46.93 -17.42 7.93
C ASP A 175 -45.65 -17.57 8.80
N LYS A 176 -45.81 -18.27 9.92
CA LYS A 176 -44.71 -18.55 10.85
C LYS A 176 -43.54 -19.32 10.24
N ARG A 177 -43.77 -20.14 9.21
CA ARG A 177 -42.70 -20.90 8.54
C ARG A 177 -41.91 -19.99 7.61
N ALA A 178 -42.58 -19.09 6.91
CA ALA A 178 -41.91 -18.07 6.10
C ALA A 178 -41.07 -17.13 6.98
N PHE A 179 -41.61 -16.68 8.11
CA PHE A 179 -40.85 -15.85 9.05
C PHE A 179 -39.58 -16.55 9.58
N GLN A 180 -39.66 -17.84 9.94
CA GLN A 180 -38.49 -18.61 10.36
C GLN A 180 -37.47 -18.82 9.23
N ALA A 181 -37.96 -19.06 8.01
CA ALA A 181 -37.10 -19.17 6.83
C ALA A 181 -36.36 -17.85 6.55
N ALA A 182 -37.05 -16.71 6.61
CA ALA A 182 -36.45 -15.38 6.46
C ALA A 182 -35.34 -15.12 7.50
N ASN A 183 -35.60 -15.41 8.78
CA ASN A 183 -34.59 -15.30 9.85
C ASN A 183 -33.37 -16.21 9.66
N SER A 184 -33.49 -17.28 8.88
CA SER A 184 -32.37 -18.19 8.59
C SER A 184 -31.51 -17.69 7.42
N LEU A 185 -32.09 -16.89 6.52
CA LEU A 185 -31.43 -16.47 5.27
C LEU A 185 -30.15 -15.67 5.51
N GLU A 186 -30.12 -14.76 6.49
CA GLU A 186 -28.91 -14.01 6.86
C GLU A 186 -27.72 -14.95 7.14
N ASN A 187 -27.93 -15.94 8.02
CA ASN A 187 -26.91 -16.93 8.35
C ASN A 187 -26.56 -17.81 7.15
N ASN A 188 -27.55 -18.16 6.31
CA ASN A 188 -27.30 -18.96 5.12
C ASN A 188 -26.46 -18.19 4.07
N PHE A 189 -26.69 -16.90 3.85
CA PHE A 189 -25.89 -16.06 2.95
C PHE A 189 -24.46 -15.92 3.46
N SER A 190 -24.29 -15.62 4.76
CA SER A 190 -22.98 -15.57 5.41
C SER A 190 -22.21 -16.90 5.32
N SER A 191 -22.92 -18.03 5.45
CA SER A 191 -22.32 -19.37 5.30
C SER A 191 -21.83 -19.62 3.87
N VAL A 192 -22.56 -19.16 2.84
CA VAL A 192 -22.11 -19.28 1.45
C VAL A 192 -20.85 -18.44 1.21
N VAL A 193 -20.83 -17.20 1.68
CA VAL A 193 -19.65 -16.32 1.63
C VAL A 193 -18.44 -16.98 2.29
N THR A 194 -18.63 -17.52 3.48
CA THR A 194 -17.57 -18.20 4.23
C THR A 194 -17.04 -19.40 3.44
N SER A 195 -17.93 -20.25 2.91
CA SER A 195 -17.52 -21.41 2.10
C SER A 195 -16.81 -21.01 0.79
N ALA A 196 -17.16 -19.85 0.21
CA ALA A 196 -16.51 -19.33 -0.98
C ALA A 196 -15.08 -18.87 -0.68
N ASN A 197 -14.89 -18.21 0.46
CA ASN A 197 -13.58 -17.85 0.97
C ASN A 197 -12.75 -19.10 1.30
N ASP A 198 -13.34 -20.11 1.94
CA ASP A 198 -12.65 -21.37 2.20
C ASP A 198 -12.23 -22.05 0.90
N LEU A 199 -13.09 -22.10 -0.12
CA LEU A 199 -12.80 -22.71 -1.42
C LEU A 199 -11.55 -22.15 -2.07
N VAL A 200 -11.37 -20.82 -2.09
CA VAL A 200 -10.21 -20.21 -2.77
C VAL A 200 -8.89 -20.47 -2.06
N THR A 201 -8.93 -20.85 -0.78
CA THR A 201 -7.73 -21.21 0.00
C THR A 201 -7.30 -22.67 -0.21
N VAL A 202 -8.15 -23.49 -0.83
CA VAL A 202 -7.87 -24.91 -1.02
C VAL A 202 -6.79 -25.14 -2.08
N GLU A 203 -5.78 -25.95 -1.74
CA GLU A 203 -4.64 -26.24 -2.62
C GLU A 203 -4.72 -27.61 -3.31
N ASP A 204 -5.65 -28.50 -2.92
CA ASP A 204 -5.79 -29.84 -3.50
C ASP A 204 -7.22 -30.17 -3.97
N THR A 205 -7.30 -31.02 -4.98
CA THR A 205 -8.58 -31.34 -5.63
C THR A 205 -9.54 -32.15 -4.76
N ASN A 206 -9.06 -32.93 -3.78
CA ASN A 206 -9.93 -33.73 -2.91
C ASN A 206 -10.65 -32.84 -1.91
N THR A 207 -9.89 -31.97 -1.22
CA THR A 207 -10.45 -30.97 -0.31
C THR A 207 -11.39 -30.03 -1.07
N LEU A 208 -11.04 -29.66 -2.31
CA LEU A 208 -11.88 -28.81 -3.14
C LEU A 208 -13.24 -29.45 -3.42
N GLU A 209 -13.27 -30.75 -3.72
CA GLU A 209 -14.54 -31.46 -3.93
C GLU A 209 -15.38 -31.55 -2.65
N ILE A 210 -14.76 -31.65 -1.47
CA ILE A 210 -15.46 -31.64 -0.19
C ILE A 210 -16.13 -30.28 0.04
N VAL A 211 -15.37 -29.19 0.00
CA VAL A 211 -15.89 -27.83 0.24
C VAL A 211 -16.88 -27.42 -0.86
N ARG A 212 -16.67 -27.84 -2.11
CA ARG A 212 -17.64 -27.64 -3.19
C ARG A 212 -18.99 -28.30 -2.89
N ASN A 213 -18.98 -29.53 -2.38
CA ASN A 213 -20.22 -30.24 -2.05
C ASN A 213 -20.95 -29.58 -0.88
N GLU A 214 -20.22 -29.08 0.11
CA GLU A 214 -20.76 -28.27 1.21
C GLU A 214 -21.37 -26.97 0.70
N GLN A 215 -20.63 -26.20 -0.10
CA GLN A 215 -21.14 -24.96 -0.70
C GLN A 215 -22.39 -25.19 -1.55
N LYS A 216 -22.42 -26.30 -2.32
CA LYS A 216 -23.61 -26.68 -3.08
C LYS A 216 -24.81 -26.94 -2.16
N TYR A 217 -24.60 -27.65 -1.05
CA TYR A 217 -25.65 -27.89 -0.06
C TYR A 217 -26.18 -26.57 0.54
N LEU A 218 -25.29 -25.62 0.86
CA LEU A 218 -25.66 -24.31 1.40
C LEU A 218 -26.52 -23.50 0.40
N VAL A 219 -26.16 -23.48 -0.89
CA VAL A 219 -26.96 -22.79 -1.92
C VAL A 219 -28.31 -23.48 -2.18
N GLU A 220 -28.38 -24.82 -2.06
CA GLU A 220 -29.64 -25.55 -2.11
C GLU A 220 -30.52 -25.25 -0.87
N GLU A 221 -29.92 -25.03 0.30
CA GLU A 221 -30.63 -24.62 1.51
C GLU A 221 -31.19 -23.20 1.40
N LEU A 222 -30.39 -22.25 0.91
CA LEU A 222 -30.84 -20.90 0.56
C LEU A 222 -32.05 -20.95 -0.37
N GLY A 223 -31.98 -21.74 -1.44
CA GLY A 223 -33.08 -21.87 -2.40
C GLY A 223 -34.36 -22.38 -1.77
N ARG A 224 -34.27 -23.36 -0.87
CA ARG A 224 -35.44 -23.87 -0.12
C ARG A 224 -36.06 -22.79 0.77
N ASN A 225 -35.25 -22.00 1.47
CA ASN A 225 -35.74 -20.94 2.35
C ASN A 225 -36.35 -19.78 1.55
N ILE A 226 -35.76 -19.41 0.41
CA ILE A 226 -36.32 -18.41 -0.51
C ILE A 226 -37.66 -18.87 -1.08
N ASP A 227 -37.79 -20.15 -1.46
CA ASP A 227 -39.05 -20.70 -1.96
C ASP A 227 -40.16 -20.72 -0.90
N LEU A 228 -39.82 -20.89 0.38
CA LEU A 228 -40.79 -20.84 1.49
C LEU A 228 -41.36 -19.43 1.72
N ILE A 229 -40.55 -18.39 1.50
CA ILE A 229 -40.97 -17.00 1.70
C ILE A 229 -41.61 -16.38 0.44
N ARG A 230 -41.40 -16.98 -0.74
CA ARG A 230 -41.90 -16.51 -2.04
C ARG A 230 -43.37 -16.08 -2.00
N GLY A 231 -44.26 -16.96 -1.58
CA GLY A 231 -45.70 -16.69 -1.56
C GLY A 231 -46.08 -15.56 -0.59
N PRO A 232 -45.76 -15.69 0.72
CA PRO A 232 -46.09 -14.69 1.72
C PRO A 232 -45.48 -13.31 1.47
N VAL A 233 -44.19 -13.25 1.10
CA VAL A 233 -43.51 -11.96 0.86
C VAL A 233 -44.02 -11.30 -0.41
N THR A 234 -44.21 -12.04 -1.51
CA THR A 234 -44.77 -11.45 -2.75
C THR A 234 -46.17 -10.87 -2.55
N ALA A 235 -46.95 -11.43 -1.62
CA ALA A 235 -48.28 -10.92 -1.29
C ALA A 235 -48.25 -9.62 -0.47
N LEU A 236 -47.18 -9.38 0.30
CA LEU A 236 -46.97 -8.19 1.12
C LEU A 236 -46.23 -7.10 0.34
N ASP A 237 -45.09 -7.46 -0.27
CA ASP A 237 -44.30 -6.61 -1.15
C ASP A 237 -43.61 -7.44 -2.25
N SER A 238 -44.13 -7.32 -3.47
CA SER A 238 -43.57 -8.02 -4.63
C SER A 238 -42.24 -7.47 -5.12
N GLY A 239 -41.94 -6.20 -4.84
CA GLY A 239 -40.67 -5.58 -5.25
C GLY A 239 -39.52 -6.12 -4.41
N LEU A 240 -39.72 -6.15 -3.10
CA LEU A 240 -38.73 -6.64 -2.14
C LEU A 240 -38.36 -8.11 -2.39
N PHE A 241 -39.34 -8.96 -2.71
CA PHE A 241 -39.05 -10.35 -3.08
C PHE A 241 -38.29 -10.46 -4.42
N ALA A 242 -38.64 -9.64 -5.42
CA ALA A 242 -37.96 -9.66 -6.71
C ALA A 242 -36.49 -9.25 -6.60
N ASP A 243 -36.18 -8.28 -5.73
CA ASP A 243 -34.80 -7.86 -5.44
C ASP A 243 -34.02 -9.01 -4.77
N LEU A 244 -34.59 -9.65 -3.74
CA LEU A 244 -33.96 -10.81 -3.08
C LEU A 244 -33.73 -11.98 -4.06
N GLU A 245 -34.71 -12.30 -4.91
CA GLU A 245 -34.58 -13.35 -5.91
C GLU A 245 -33.49 -13.02 -6.94
N GLY A 246 -33.34 -11.74 -7.29
CA GLY A 246 -32.25 -11.23 -8.14
C GLY A 246 -30.88 -11.47 -7.53
N TYR A 247 -30.66 -11.03 -6.28
CA TYR A 247 -29.39 -11.20 -5.58
C TYR A 247 -29.05 -12.68 -5.33
N TYR A 248 -30.04 -13.50 -4.95
CA TYR A 248 -29.84 -14.94 -4.84
C TYR A 248 -29.44 -15.59 -6.16
N THR A 249 -30.05 -15.16 -7.28
CA THR A 249 -29.70 -15.69 -8.60
C THR A 249 -28.27 -15.33 -8.98
N ALA A 250 -27.84 -14.09 -8.75
CA ALA A 250 -26.47 -13.65 -8.97
C ALA A 250 -25.47 -14.48 -8.15
N LEU A 251 -25.74 -14.67 -6.85
CA LEU A 251 -24.92 -15.50 -5.97
C LEU A 251 -24.87 -16.96 -6.42
N LYS A 252 -26.01 -17.54 -6.81
CA LYS A 252 -26.11 -18.91 -7.30
C LYS A 252 -25.31 -19.10 -8.60
N ASP A 253 -25.32 -18.14 -9.51
CA ASP A 253 -24.57 -18.21 -10.77
C ASP A 253 -23.05 -18.15 -10.54
N THR A 254 -22.60 -17.49 -9.48
CA THR A 254 -21.18 -17.47 -9.08
C THR A 254 -20.73 -18.79 -8.44
N VAL A 255 -21.64 -19.51 -7.81
CA VAL A 255 -21.38 -20.80 -7.13
C VAL A 255 -21.60 -22.02 -8.03
N THR A 256 -22.49 -21.90 -9.03
CA THR A 256 -22.90 -23.04 -9.87
C THR A 256 -22.49 -22.87 -11.33
N GLY A 257 -22.45 -23.96 -12.09
CA GLY A 257 -22.08 -23.94 -13.51
C GLY A 257 -20.58 -24.12 -13.79
N SER A 258 -20.21 -23.98 -15.07
CA SER A 258 -18.84 -24.27 -15.57
C SER A 258 -17.84 -23.14 -15.32
N ASN A 259 -18.30 -22.01 -14.77
CA ASN A 259 -17.47 -20.86 -14.46
C ASN A 259 -17.59 -20.49 -12.97
N SER A 260 -18.04 -21.41 -12.12
CA SER A 260 -18.13 -21.14 -10.69
C SER A 260 -16.76 -21.00 -10.03
N ILE A 261 -16.75 -20.42 -8.83
CA ILE A 261 -15.54 -20.32 -7.98
C ILE A 261 -14.87 -21.70 -7.84
N ALA A 262 -15.64 -22.74 -7.53
CA ALA A 262 -15.08 -24.10 -7.38
C ALA A 262 -14.43 -24.65 -8.66
N GLU A 263 -15.02 -24.43 -9.85
CA GLU A 263 -14.43 -24.90 -11.11
C GLU A 263 -13.21 -24.06 -11.51
N ASN A 264 -13.22 -22.75 -11.27
CA ASN A 264 -12.06 -21.89 -11.53
C ASN A 264 -10.91 -22.16 -10.54
N GLN A 265 -11.22 -22.46 -9.28
CA GLN A 265 -10.22 -22.92 -8.31
C GLN A 265 -9.63 -24.26 -8.72
N LYS A 266 -10.45 -25.20 -9.22
CA LYS A 266 -9.95 -26.47 -9.78
C LYS A 266 -8.97 -26.23 -10.93
N ARG A 267 -9.30 -25.31 -11.85
CA ARG A 267 -8.42 -24.92 -12.95
C ARG A 267 -7.13 -24.29 -12.44
N LEU A 268 -7.21 -23.46 -11.39
CA LEU A 268 -6.04 -22.83 -10.78
C LEU A 268 -5.10 -23.87 -10.16
N ILE A 269 -5.63 -24.84 -9.41
CA ILE A 269 -4.83 -25.93 -8.82
C ILE A 269 -4.13 -26.75 -9.92
N LEU A 270 -4.85 -27.05 -11.02
CA LEU A 270 -4.26 -27.78 -12.15
C LEU A 270 -3.19 -26.96 -12.88
N ALA A 271 -3.43 -25.66 -13.09
CA ALA A 271 -2.45 -24.76 -13.68
C ALA A 271 -1.19 -24.62 -12.80
N LEU A 272 -1.33 -24.56 -11.48
CA LEU A 272 -0.21 -24.55 -10.52
C LEU A 272 0.61 -25.85 -10.61
N ALA A 273 -0.04 -27.00 -10.71
CA ALA A 273 0.64 -28.28 -10.88
C ALA A 273 1.39 -28.36 -12.22
N GLU A 274 0.77 -27.86 -13.30
CA GLU A 274 1.39 -27.88 -14.63
C GLU A 274 2.53 -26.86 -14.74
N THR A 275 2.42 -25.66 -14.18
CA THR A 275 3.55 -24.70 -14.14
C THR A 275 4.75 -25.26 -13.38
N GLN A 276 4.52 -25.97 -12.27
CA GLN A 276 5.59 -26.62 -11.52
C GLN A 276 6.26 -27.73 -12.33
N LYS A 277 5.47 -28.53 -13.06
CA LYS A 277 5.98 -29.57 -13.94
C LYS A 277 6.78 -29.00 -15.11
N GLU A 278 6.27 -27.96 -15.77
CA GLU A 278 6.96 -27.32 -16.90
C GLU A 278 8.25 -26.62 -16.46
N LEU A 279 8.30 -26.05 -15.25
CA LEU A 279 9.55 -25.56 -14.66
C LEU A 279 10.55 -26.71 -14.46
N ALA A 280 10.12 -27.84 -13.89
CA ALA A 280 10.99 -28.99 -13.67
C ALA A 280 11.53 -29.57 -14.99
N ASP A 281 10.71 -29.61 -16.04
CA ASP A 281 11.13 -30.02 -17.38
C ASP A 281 12.11 -29.01 -18.00
N ALA A 282 11.88 -27.70 -17.80
CA ALA A 282 12.81 -26.65 -18.19
C ALA A 282 14.16 -26.78 -17.45
N GLU A 283 14.17 -27.01 -16.14
CA GLU A 283 15.40 -27.19 -15.36
C GLU A 283 16.16 -28.46 -15.76
N LYS A 284 15.44 -29.57 -15.99
CA LYS A 284 16.02 -30.83 -16.48
C LYS A 284 16.66 -30.66 -17.86
N THR A 285 16.00 -29.96 -18.77
CA THR A 285 16.53 -29.69 -20.12
C THR A 285 17.70 -28.70 -20.08
N THR A 286 17.67 -27.69 -19.19
CA THR A 286 18.82 -26.82 -18.90
C THR A 286 20.01 -27.62 -18.42
N GLN A 287 19.84 -28.51 -17.44
CA GLN A 287 20.94 -29.31 -16.92
C GLN A 287 21.56 -30.21 -18.00
N ALA A 288 20.71 -30.82 -18.84
CA ALA A 288 21.16 -31.61 -19.98
C ALA A 288 21.93 -30.77 -21.00
N ALA A 289 21.41 -29.59 -21.37
CA ALA A 289 22.05 -28.69 -22.33
C ALA A 289 23.38 -28.14 -21.81
N LEU A 290 23.45 -27.73 -20.53
CA LEU A 290 24.69 -27.25 -19.91
C LEU A 290 25.74 -28.36 -19.81
N SER A 291 25.35 -29.59 -19.47
CA SER A 291 26.26 -30.74 -19.48
C SER A 291 26.80 -31.03 -20.88
N GLN A 292 25.93 -31.00 -21.90
CA GLN A 292 26.33 -31.21 -23.30
C GLN A 292 27.23 -30.08 -23.81
N LEU A 293 26.99 -28.83 -23.39
CA LEU A 293 27.86 -27.69 -23.68
C LEU A 293 29.21 -27.80 -22.97
N ASP A 294 29.26 -28.33 -21.75
CA ASP A 294 30.50 -28.63 -21.03
C ASP A 294 31.29 -29.76 -21.70
N ASP A 295 30.62 -30.81 -22.15
CA ASP A 295 31.22 -31.88 -22.95
C ASP A 295 31.76 -31.32 -24.28
N LEU A 296 30.99 -30.47 -24.97
CA LEU A 296 31.42 -29.81 -26.20
C LEU A 296 32.63 -28.89 -25.97
N LEU A 297 32.65 -28.11 -24.88
CA LEU A 297 33.77 -27.26 -24.49
C LEU A 297 35.01 -28.10 -24.16
N SER A 298 34.83 -29.21 -23.44
CA SER A 298 35.89 -30.18 -23.12
C SER A 298 36.45 -30.81 -24.39
N GLU A 299 35.60 -31.20 -25.34
CA GLU A 299 36.01 -31.74 -26.62
C GLU A 299 36.72 -30.71 -27.50
N ALA A 300 36.20 -29.48 -27.56
CA ALA A 300 36.84 -28.38 -28.29
C ALA A 300 38.20 -28.01 -27.67
N SER A 301 38.30 -28.04 -26.34
CA SER A 301 39.54 -27.85 -25.59
C SER A 301 40.54 -28.99 -25.84
N GLN A 302 40.09 -30.24 -25.87
CA GLN A 302 40.95 -31.39 -26.18
C GLN A 302 41.45 -31.33 -27.62
N VAL A 303 40.61 -30.90 -28.58
CA VAL A 303 41.01 -30.65 -29.97
C VAL A 303 42.05 -29.52 -30.01
N ALA A 304 41.83 -28.42 -29.28
CA ALA A 304 42.79 -27.32 -29.16
C ALA A 304 44.13 -27.78 -28.55
N PHE A 305 44.08 -28.59 -27.49
CA PHE A 305 45.25 -29.14 -26.81
C PHE A 305 46.04 -30.11 -27.70
N ASN A 306 45.35 -31.00 -28.41
CA ASN A 306 45.98 -31.91 -29.36
C ASN A 306 46.64 -31.16 -30.52
N LEU A 307 45.99 -30.11 -31.05
CA LEU A 307 46.56 -29.22 -32.06
C LEU A 307 47.80 -28.47 -31.52
N GLN A 308 47.72 -27.96 -30.29
CA GLN A 308 48.83 -27.24 -29.64
C GLN A 308 50.02 -28.16 -29.30
N GLN A 309 49.76 -29.41 -28.89
CA GLN A 309 50.77 -30.43 -28.65
C GLN A 309 51.40 -30.91 -29.96
N GLY A 310 50.61 -31.02 -31.05
CA GLY A 310 51.10 -31.27 -32.41
C GLY A 310 52.07 -30.19 -32.87
N VAL A 311 51.70 -28.91 -32.73
CA VAL A 311 52.58 -27.76 -33.03
C VAL A 311 53.88 -27.81 -32.19
N ARG A 312 53.81 -28.12 -30.89
CA ARG A 312 55.01 -28.27 -30.04
C ARG A 312 55.91 -29.46 -30.44
N SER A 313 55.33 -30.59 -30.85
CA SER A 313 56.06 -31.77 -31.32
C SER A 313 56.74 -31.54 -32.67
N ASP A 314 56.08 -30.82 -33.58
CA ASP A 314 56.62 -30.43 -34.88
C ASP A 314 57.76 -29.40 -34.77
N VAL A 315 57.67 -28.48 -33.82
CA VAL A 315 58.76 -27.54 -33.46
C VAL A 315 59.95 -28.30 -32.83
N GLY A 316 59.69 -29.31 -31.99
CA GLY A 316 60.75 -30.12 -31.35
C GLY A 316 61.58 -30.94 -32.35
N LYS A 317 60.95 -31.54 -33.37
CA LYS A 317 61.64 -32.26 -34.45
C LYS A 317 62.31 -31.33 -35.47
N ALA A 318 61.81 -30.10 -35.63
CA ALA A 318 62.44 -29.06 -36.46
C ALA A 318 63.73 -28.52 -35.83
N ASN A 319 63.81 -28.40 -34.50
CA ASN A 319 64.99 -27.90 -33.81
C ASN A 319 66.23 -28.81 -33.99
N LEU A 320 66.10 -30.13 -33.88
CA LEU A 320 67.26 -31.04 -33.90
C LEU A 320 68.07 -31.01 -35.22
N TRP A 321 67.38 -30.90 -36.38
CA TRP A 321 68.01 -30.83 -37.70
C TRP A 321 68.53 -29.44 -38.05
N THR A 322 67.87 -28.40 -37.51
CA THR A 322 68.32 -27.00 -37.67
C THR A 322 69.62 -26.75 -36.89
N TRP A 323 69.77 -27.34 -35.70
CA TRP A 323 71.00 -27.24 -34.89
C TRP A 323 72.23 -27.87 -35.57
N ILE A 324 72.07 -28.99 -36.28
CA ILE A 324 73.18 -29.65 -37.01
C ILE A 324 73.62 -28.80 -38.21
N GLY A 325 72.69 -28.21 -38.96
CA GLY A 325 73.01 -27.29 -40.06
C GLY A 325 73.60 -25.96 -39.57
N MET A 326 73.13 -25.45 -38.44
CA MET A 326 73.60 -24.21 -37.83
C MET A 326 75.01 -24.36 -37.25
N MET A 327 75.38 -25.52 -36.71
CA MET A 327 76.75 -25.78 -36.22
C MET A 327 77.80 -25.70 -37.34
N VAL A 328 77.49 -26.22 -38.53
CA VAL A 328 78.39 -26.17 -39.71
C VAL A 328 78.46 -24.77 -40.32
N ALA A 329 77.33 -24.06 -40.40
CA ALA A 329 77.30 -22.67 -40.87
C ALA A 329 78.00 -21.70 -39.88
N THR A 330 77.90 -21.95 -38.58
CA THR A 330 78.52 -21.14 -37.51
C THR A 330 80.03 -21.21 -37.56
N ILE A 331 80.63 -22.37 -37.84
CA ILE A 331 82.10 -22.49 -37.95
C ILE A 331 82.66 -21.65 -39.11
N MET A 332 81.95 -21.60 -40.25
CA MET A 332 82.32 -20.73 -41.37
C MET A 332 82.00 -19.26 -41.11
N ALA A 333 80.89 -18.96 -40.44
CA ALA A 333 80.51 -17.59 -40.08
C ALA A 333 81.45 -16.98 -39.05
N VAL A 334 81.96 -17.75 -38.07
CA VAL A 334 82.92 -17.27 -37.05
C VAL A 334 84.22 -16.77 -37.69
N GLY A 335 84.68 -17.41 -38.77
CA GLY A 335 85.85 -16.97 -39.53
C GLY A 335 85.65 -15.62 -40.25
N VAL A 336 84.47 -15.41 -40.85
CA VAL A 336 84.11 -14.13 -41.51
C VAL A 336 83.76 -13.04 -40.48
N ALA A 337 83.16 -13.44 -39.36
CA ALA A 337 82.77 -12.57 -38.27
C ALA A 337 83.98 -11.99 -37.55
N TYR A 338 85.04 -12.76 -37.26
CA TYR A 338 86.22 -12.25 -36.55
C TYR A 338 86.85 -11.02 -37.23
N ILE A 339 86.83 -10.98 -38.56
CA ILE A 339 87.39 -9.89 -39.37
C ILE A 339 86.43 -8.68 -39.45
N THR A 340 85.12 -8.91 -39.37
CA THR A 340 84.08 -7.87 -39.49
C THR A 340 83.72 -7.25 -38.13
N VAL A 341 83.74 -8.05 -37.07
CA VAL A 341 83.35 -7.70 -35.68
C VAL A 341 84.28 -6.67 -35.07
N SER A 342 85.61 -6.76 -35.28
CA SER A 342 86.55 -5.82 -34.64
C SER A 342 86.40 -4.37 -35.12
N ARG A 343 85.66 -4.14 -36.22
CA ARG A 343 85.40 -2.82 -36.79
C ARG A 343 83.93 -2.34 -36.64
N ILE A 344 83.04 -3.16 -36.08
CA ILE A 344 81.63 -2.86 -35.75
C ILE A 344 81.41 -2.73 -34.23
N THR A 345 82.23 -3.39 -33.40
CA THR A 345 82.03 -3.45 -31.94
C THR A 345 82.16 -2.10 -31.22
N LYS A 346 82.91 -1.15 -31.78
CA LYS A 346 83.20 0.12 -31.11
C LYS A 346 82.00 1.11 -31.11
N PRO A 347 81.27 1.31 -32.22
CA PRO A 347 80.00 2.06 -32.20
C PRO A 347 78.86 1.34 -31.45
N LEU A 348 78.79 0.01 -31.54
CA LEU A 348 77.74 -0.79 -30.90
C LEU A 348 77.86 -0.83 -29.37
N SER A 349 79.08 -0.81 -28.83
CA SER A 349 79.27 -0.77 -27.37
C SER A 349 78.72 0.51 -26.75
N GLU A 350 78.73 1.62 -27.50
CA GLU A 350 78.25 2.92 -27.04
C GLU A 350 76.72 2.97 -27.01
N VAL A 351 76.05 2.45 -28.04
CA VAL A 351 74.58 2.26 -28.05
C VAL A 351 74.15 1.32 -26.92
N ASN A 352 74.86 0.22 -26.73
CA ASN A 352 74.55 -0.76 -25.69
C ASN A 352 74.82 -0.21 -24.27
N ARG A 353 75.82 0.68 -24.11
CA ARG A 353 76.11 1.37 -22.86
C ARG A 353 74.96 2.29 -22.44
N VAL A 354 74.43 3.10 -23.37
CA VAL A 354 73.29 3.97 -23.08
C VAL A 354 72.01 3.18 -22.86
N LEU A 355 71.75 2.13 -23.67
CA LEU A 355 70.59 1.25 -23.45
C LEU A 355 70.65 0.51 -22.10
N ASN A 356 71.83 0.11 -21.62
CA ASN A 356 71.98 -0.45 -20.27
C ASN A 356 71.64 0.58 -19.18
N ILE A 357 71.99 1.85 -19.37
CA ILE A 357 71.65 2.93 -18.43
C ILE A 357 70.13 3.18 -18.45
N VAL A 358 69.52 3.22 -19.63
CA VAL A 358 68.05 3.36 -19.79
C VAL A 358 67.31 2.15 -19.20
N ALA A 359 67.81 0.93 -19.41
CA ALA A 359 67.24 -0.29 -18.82
C ALA A 359 67.39 -0.33 -17.29
N SER A 360 68.37 0.38 -16.73
CA SER A 360 68.50 0.58 -15.27
C SER A 360 67.56 1.65 -14.70
N GLY A 361 66.76 2.29 -15.55
CA GLY A 361 65.74 3.26 -15.16
C GLY A 361 66.13 4.73 -15.37
N ASP A 362 67.32 5.03 -15.92
CA ASP A 362 67.74 6.41 -16.19
C ASP A 362 67.50 6.81 -17.65
N MET A 363 66.40 7.53 -17.86
CA MET A 363 65.91 8.01 -19.16
C MET A 363 66.47 9.41 -19.50
N THR A 364 67.40 9.96 -18.70
CA THR A 364 67.98 11.29 -18.94
C THR A 364 69.11 11.29 -19.99
N GLN A 365 69.61 10.11 -20.36
CA GLN A 365 70.71 9.94 -21.30
C GLN A 365 70.26 10.01 -22.76
N ARG A 366 71.12 10.55 -23.63
CA ARG A 366 70.87 10.67 -25.07
C ARG A 366 72.05 10.12 -25.86
N LEU A 367 71.76 9.38 -26.92
CA LEU A 367 72.76 8.89 -27.88
C LEU A 367 73.17 10.00 -28.87
N ASP A 368 74.46 10.03 -29.21
CA ASP A 368 75.00 10.88 -30.28
C ASP A 368 74.47 10.39 -31.64
N ASP A 369 73.69 11.25 -32.30
CA ASP A 369 72.98 11.00 -33.55
C ASP A 369 73.64 11.69 -34.76
N THR A 370 74.89 12.16 -34.62
CA THR A 370 75.59 12.94 -35.66
C THR A 370 76.17 12.11 -36.81
N ALA A 371 76.31 10.79 -36.64
CA ALA A 371 76.83 9.89 -37.67
C ALA A 371 75.85 9.76 -38.86
N LYS A 372 76.37 9.71 -40.10
CA LYS A 372 75.58 9.57 -41.34
C LYS A 372 75.59 8.15 -41.91
N ASP A 373 75.89 7.17 -41.06
CA ASP A 373 75.91 5.75 -41.36
C ASP A 373 74.79 5.04 -40.58
N GLU A 374 74.72 3.72 -40.71
CA GLU A 374 73.67 2.87 -40.11
C GLU A 374 73.60 2.98 -38.57
N PHE A 375 74.65 3.48 -37.90
CA PHE A 375 74.65 3.67 -36.44
C PHE A 375 74.04 5.01 -36.02
N GLY A 376 74.07 6.05 -36.86
CA GLY A 376 73.39 7.33 -36.59
C GLY A 376 71.87 7.23 -36.66
N GLU A 377 71.34 6.41 -37.57
CA GLU A 377 69.90 6.13 -37.66
C GLU A 377 69.39 5.30 -36.48
N LEU A 378 70.23 4.36 -35.98
CA LEU A 378 69.97 3.59 -34.77
C LEU A 378 69.91 4.48 -33.52
N SER A 379 70.89 5.39 -33.34
CA SER A 379 70.90 6.38 -32.25
C SER A 379 69.63 7.24 -32.25
N LYS A 380 69.16 7.69 -33.41
CA LYS A 380 67.94 8.50 -33.54
C LYS A 380 66.68 7.73 -33.12
N SER A 381 66.56 6.48 -33.54
CA SER A 381 65.42 5.61 -33.17
C SER A 381 65.40 5.29 -31.67
N CYS A 382 66.56 5.05 -31.06
CA CYS A 382 66.68 4.88 -29.61
C CYS A 382 66.30 6.16 -28.84
N ASN A 383 66.71 7.34 -29.31
CA ASN A 383 66.32 8.61 -28.68
C ASN A 383 64.79 8.84 -28.72
N THR A 384 64.10 8.45 -29.80
CA THR A 384 62.63 8.53 -29.89
C THR A 384 61.94 7.58 -28.90
N LEU A 385 62.47 6.36 -28.71
CA LEU A 385 61.96 5.42 -27.72
C LEU A 385 62.13 5.96 -26.29
N ILE A 386 63.31 6.48 -25.95
CA ILE A 386 63.59 7.08 -24.65
C ILE A 386 62.62 8.25 -24.38
N SER A 387 62.40 9.12 -25.36
CA SER A 387 61.45 10.24 -25.24
C SER A 387 60.01 9.76 -25.02
N SER A 388 59.57 8.71 -25.72
CA SER A 388 58.22 8.17 -25.58
C SER A 388 57.99 7.51 -24.22
N LEU A 389 58.98 6.77 -23.71
CA LEU A 389 58.95 6.18 -22.37
C LEU A 389 58.92 7.26 -21.28
N ARG A 390 59.68 8.34 -21.47
CA ARG A 390 59.70 9.50 -20.57
C ARG A 390 58.35 10.20 -20.48
N GLU A 391 57.69 10.43 -21.62
CA GLU A 391 56.34 11.00 -21.66
C GLU A 391 55.30 10.08 -21.01
N LEU A 392 55.39 8.76 -21.24
CA LEU A 392 54.52 7.78 -20.59
C LEU A 392 54.68 7.77 -19.07
N ILE A 393 55.92 7.70 -18.56
CA ILE A 393 56.20 7.70 -17.11
C ILE A 393 55.72 9.00 -16.47
N THR A 394 55.99 10.15 -17.10
CA THR A 394 55.51 11.46 -16.63
C THR A 394 53.97 11.53 -16.62
N GLY A 395 53.33 10.97 -17.64
CA GLY A 395 51.88 10.84 -17.73
C GLY A 395 51.28 9.95 -16.64
N ILE A 396 51.94 8.85 -16.28
CA ILE A 396 51.53 7.97 -15.17
C ILE A 396 51.66 8.72 -13.84
N ILE A 397 52.80 9.35 -13.56
CA ILE A 397 53.01 10.11 -12.33
C ILE A 397 51.91 11.17 -12.14
N SER A 398 51.62 11.96 -13.19
CA SER A 398 50.58 12.99 -13.12
C SER A 398 49.19 12.42 -12.86
N ARG A 399 48.82 11.31 -13.51
CA ARG A 399 47.50 10.68 -13.35
C ARG A 399 47.35 9.97 -12.01
N SER A 400 48.39 9.34 -11.51
CA SER A 400 48.42 8.74 -10.17
C SER A 400 48.22 9.80 -9.08
N THR A 401 48.89 10.95 -9.19
CA THR A 401 48.69 12.06 -8.23
C THR A 401 47.26 12.61 -8.28
N GLN A 402 46.66 12.75 -9.47
CA GLN A 402 45.26 13.15 -9.61
C GLN A 402 44.30 12.11 -9.02
N LEU A 403 44.58 10.82 -9.22
CA LEU A 403 43.77 9.72 -8.69
C LEU A 403 43.83 9.67 -7.14
N ALA A 404 45.02 9.87 -6.57
CA ALA A 404 45.19 9.95 -5.12
C ALA A 404 44.40 11.13 -4.53
N ALA A 405 44.50 12.32 -5.13
CA ALA A 405 43.76 13.50 -4.69
C ALA A 405 42.24 13.32 -4.79
N ALA A 406 41.73 12.76 -5.89
CA ALA A 406 40.29 12.49 -6.06
C ALA A 406 39.77 11.45 -5.06
N SER A 407 40.61 10.46 -4.70
CA SER A 407 40.27 9.46 -3.69
C SER A 407 40.23 10.05 -2.28
N GLU A 408 41.14 10.99 -1.97
CA GLU A 408 41.16 11.71 -0.68
C GLU A 408 39.97 12.68 -0.55
N GLU A 409 39.59 13.34 -1.64
CA GLU A 409 38.36 14.15 -1.73
C GLU A 409 37.11 13.28 -1.51
N THR A 410 37.03 12.12 -2.18
CA THR A 410 35.93 11.17 -2.01
C THR A 410 35.84 10.68 -0.55
N SER A 411 36.97 10.35 0.08
CA SER A 411 37.01 9.94 1.50
C SER A 411 36.47 11.03 2.44
N THR A 412 36.79 12.30 2.15
CA THR A 412 36.31 13.46 2.91
C THR A 412 34.80 13.62 2.76
N ILE A 413 34.27 13.64 1.53
CA ILE A 413 32.83 13.72 1.24
C ILE A 413 32.07 12.57 1.90
N THR A 414 32.66 11.37 1.91
CA THR A 414 32.06 10.18 2.51
C THR A 414 32.00 10.27 4.03
N THR A 415 33.00 10.90 4.65
CA THR A 415 33.03 11.18 6.10
C THR A 415 31.95 12.20 6.48
N GLU A 416 31.82 13.28 5.69
CA GLU A 416 30.75 14.27 5.87
C GLU A 416 29.37 13.62 5.70
N SER A 417 29.20 12.78 4.68
CA SER A 417 27.96 12.03 4.44
C SER A 417 27.60 11.12 5.62
N SER A 418 28.58 10.41 6.18
CA SER A 418 28.39 9.56 7.37
C SER A 418 27.93 10.38 8.58
N GLN A 419 28.46 11.60 8.75
CA GLN A 419 28.02 12.49 9.83
C GLN A 419 26.60 13.05 9.58
N ALA A 420 26.27 13.38 8.34
CA ALA A 420 24.93 13.82 7.97
C ALA A 420 23.88 12.72 8.23
N ILE A 421 24.20 11.47 7.91
CA ILE A 421 23.33 10.31 8.17
C ILE A 421 23.08 10.12 9.67
N LYS A 422 24.10 10.26 10.52
CA LYS A 422 23.93 10.23 11.98
C LYS A 422 22.98 11.32 12.49
N ASN A 423 23.12 12.54 11.96
CA ASN A 423 22.23 13.63 12.32
C ASN A 423 20.79 13.36 11.84
N GLN A 424 20.64 12.76 10.65
CA GLN A 424 19.34 12.37 10.11
C GLN A 424 18.67 11.29 10.99
N GLN A 425 19.41 10.26 11.42
CA GLN A 425 18.88 9.25 12.36
C GLN A 425 18.34 9.89 13.64
N ALA A 426 19.07 10.83 14.24
CA ALA A 426 18.62 11.52 15.44
C ALA A 426 17.33 12.34 15.21
N GLN A 427 17.19 12.98 14.03
CA GLN A 427 15.97 13.69 13.67
C GLN A 427 14.78 12.75 13.45
N VAL A 428 15.02 11.59 12.84
CA VAL A 428 14.00 10.56 12.62
C VAL A 428 13.52 9.96 13.94
N GLU A 429 14.43 9.72 14.89
CA GLU A 429 14.09 9.23 16.23
C GLU A 429 13.23 10.25 17.02
N GLN A 430 13.55 11.54 16.91
CA GLN A 430 12.70 12.61 17.45
C GLN A 430 11.32 12.65 16.78
N ALA A 431 11.27 12.52 15.46
CA ALA A 431 10.00 12.48 14.72
C ALA A 431 9.16 11.25 15.09
N ALA A 432 9.78 10.09 15.33
CA ALA A 432 9.10 8.88 15.77
C ALA A 432 8.49 9.05 17.17
N THR A 433 9.24 9.69 18.07
CA THR A 433 8.74 10.04 19.41
C THR A 433 7.53 10.98 19.31
N ALA A 434 7.64 12.06 18.52
CA ALA A 434 6.54 13.00 18.31
C ALA A 434 5.30 12.33 17.68
N THR A 435 5.50 11.38 16.75
CA THR A 435 4.42 10.61 16.12
C THR A 435 3.73 9.69 17.13
N THR A 436 4.50 9.07 18.03
CA THR A 436 3.97 8.24 19.12
C THR A 436 3.14 9.09 20.09
N GLU A 437 3.65 10.27 20.47
CA GLU A 437 2.90 11.23 21.28
C GLU A 437 1.62 11.69 20.57
N MET A 438 1.68 11.98 19.27
CA MET A 438 0.52 12.35 18.45
C MET A 438 -0.55 11.25 18.40
N SER A 439 -0.15 9.98 18.26
CA SER A 439 -1.08 8.84 18.31
C SER A 439 -1.76 8.74 19.68
N SER A 440 -1.00 8.88 20.76
CA SER A 440 -1.51 8.87 22.13
C SER A 440 -2.49 10.03 22.41
N THR A 441 -2.15 11.25 21.98
CA THR A 441 -3.02 12.41 22.15
C THR A 441 -4.29 12.31 21.32
N SER A 442 -4.20 11.83 20.08
CA SER A 442 -5.37 11.58 19.22
C SER A 442 -6.31 10.56 19.85
N HIS A 443 -5.77 9.47 20.42
CA HIS A 443 -6.57 8.50 21.16
C HIS A 443 -7.25 9.13 22.39
N GLY A 444 -6.54 9.98 23.13
CA GLY A 444 -7.11 10.76 24.24
C GLY A 444 -8.22 11.72 23.82
N VAL A 445 -8.09 12.37 22.66
CA VAL A 445 -9.11 13.25 22.08
C VAL A 445 -10.35 12.45 21.65
N SER A 446 -10.16 11.32 20.97
CA SER A 446 -11.25 10.42 20.57
C SER A 446 -12.07 9.94 21.77
N ASN A 447 -11.39 9.53 22.86
CA ASN A 447 -12.06 9.15 24.11
C ASN A 447 -12.80 10.32 24.77
N SER A 448 -12.21 11.52 24.77
CA SER A 448 -12.86 12.72 25.30
C SER A 448 -14.10 13.12 24.50
N ALA A 449 -14.06 12.96 23.18
CA ALA A 449 -15.20 13.19 22.30
C ALA A 449 -16.33 12.18 22.52
N HIS A 450 -16.00 10.89 22.68
CA HIS A 450 -16.99 9.87 23.06
C HIS A 450 -17.64 10.15 24.42
N GLN A 451 -16.85 10.57 25.40
CA GLN A 451 -17.39 10.97 26.70
C GLN A 451 -18.31 12.20 26.57
N ALA A 452 -17.93 13.19 25.76
CA ALA A 452 -18.77 14.36 25.48
C ALA A 452 -20.10 13.96 24.81
N LEU A 453 -20.07 13.08 23.80
CA LEU A 453 -21.28 12.54 23.16
C LEU A 453 -22.23 11.87 24.16
N GLN A 454 -21.68 11.13 25.13
CA GLN A 454 -22.48 10.48 26.17
C GLN A 454 -23.13 11.50 27.13
N GLU A 455 -22.39 12.53 27.55
CA GLU A 455 -22.93 13.61 28.38
C GLU A 455 -23.98 14.45 27.64
N ILE A 456 -23.75 14.72 26.35
CA ILE A 456 -24.70 15.42 25.46
C ILE A 456 -25.99 14.61 25.34
N LYS A 457 -25.91 13.30 25.14
CA LYS A 457 -27.09 12.41 25.11
C LYS A 457 -27.88 12.41 26.41
N ASN A 458 -27.19 12.49 27.55
CA ASN A 458 -27.84 12.65 28.86
C ASN A 458 -28.54 14.01 28.97
N ALA A 459 -27.88 15.09 28.53
CA ALA A 459 -28.44 16.44 28.54
C ALA A 459 -29.69 16.54 27.65
N ASP A 460 -29.68 15.92 26.46
CA ASP A 460 -30.83 15.86 25.55
C ASP A 460 -32.03 15.15 26.20
N LYS A 461 -31.78 14.00 26.83
CA LYS A 461 -32.81 13.26 27.58
C LYS A 461 -33.41 14.06 28.74
N GLU A 462 -32.58 14.80 29.48
CA GLU A 462 -33.05 15.67 30.56
C GLU A 462 -33.83 16.88 30.01
N ALA A 463 -33.42 17.46 28.88
CA ALA A 463 -34.16 18.54 28.22
C ALA A 463 -35.57 18.08 27.79
N GLU A 464 -35.69 16.90 27.18
CA GLU A 464 -36.99 16.31 26.82
C GLU A 464 -37.85 15.99 28.06
N ARG A 465 -37.23 15.51 29.16
CA ARG A 465 -37.94 15.32 30.43
C ARG A 465 -38.50 16.64 30.98
N VAL A 466 -37.71 17.71 30.97
CA VAL A 466 -38.13 19.04 31.45
C VAL A 466 -39.22 19.64 30.56
N LYS A 467 -39.14 19.44 29.23
CA LYS A 467 -40.18 19.83 28.28
C LYS A 467 -41.51 19.15 28.57
N GLY A 468 -41.49 17.84 28.88
CA GLY A 468 -42.68 17.11 29.33
C GLY A 468 -43.30 17.70 30.60
N ILE A 469 -42.48 17.99 31.62
CA ILE A 469 -42.93 18.63 32.87
C ILE A 469 -43.52 20.03 32.60
N SER A 470 -42.92 20.82 31.71
CA SER A 470 -43.40 22.15 31.33
C SER A 470 -44.79 22.08 30.67
N HIS A 471 -45.01 21.10 29.79
CA HIS A 471 -46.31 20.85 29.17
C HIS A 471 -47.38 20.45 30.20
N GLU A 472 -47.04 19.57 31.14
CA GLU A 472 -47.96 19.15 32.21
C GLU A 472 -48.31 20.32 33.15
N ASN A 473 -47.32 21.15 33.50
CA ASN A 473 -47.54 22.37 34.27
C ASN A 473 -48.47 23.35 33.55
N LYS A 474 -48.26 23.57 32.25
CA LYS A 474 -49.15 24.42 31.44
C LYS A 474 -50.59 23.91 31.49
N HIS A 475 -50.80 22.60 31.29
CA HIS A 475 -52.13 22.00 31.35
C HIS A 475 -52.80 22.18 32.72
N THR A 476 -52.04 21.95 33.79
CA THR A 476 -52.50 22.10 35.18
C THR A 476 -52.93 23.55 35.48
N ILE A 477 -52.17 24.53 34.98
CA ILE A 477 -52.46 25.96 35.20
C ILE A 477 -53.66 26.41 34.36
N GLU A 478 -53.82 25.90 33.14
CA GLU A 478 -55.02 26.13 32.32
C GLU A 478 -56.27 25.56 32.99
N GLN A 479 -56.18 24.39 33.62
CA GLN A 479 -57.26 23.82 34.42
C GLN A 479 -57.57 24.68 35.64
N LEU A 480 -56.54 25.11 36.39
CA LEU A 480 -56.70 26.02 37.53
C LEU A 480 -57.40 27.32 37.13
N ALA A 481 -57.03 27.91 35.98
CA ALA A 481 -57.67 29.11 35.47
C ALA A 481 -59.18 28.90 35.21
N LYS A 482 -59.58 27.73 34.68
CA LYS A 482 -60.99 27.36 34.49
C LYS A 482 -61.72 27.20 35.82
N GLU A 483 -61.11 26.54 36.80
CA GLU A 483 -61.69 26.34 38.14
C GLU A 483 -61.87 27.68 38.88
N VAL A 484 -60.90 28.59 38.80
CA VAL A 484 -61.00 29.95 39.36
C VAL A 484 -62.11 30.76 38.68
N ASP A 485 -62.25 30.64 37.35
CA ASP A 485 -63.31 31.30 36.58
C ASP A 485 -64.72 30.77 36.94
N GLU A 486 -64.84 29.46 37.18
CA GLU A 486 -66.07 28.85 37.68
C GLU A 486 -66.41 29.32 39.10
N ALA A 487 -65.42 29.31 40.00
CA ALA A 487 -65.60 29.79 41.37
C ALA A 487 -66.02 31.27 41.40
N SER A 488 -65.45 32.10 40.51
CA SER A 488 -65.82 33.51 40.34
C SER A 488 -67.29 33.67 39.93
N ARG A 489 -67.78 32.82 39.01
CA ARG A 489 -69.19 32.79 38.61
C ARG A 489 -70.12 32.42 39.76
N VAL A 490 -69.74 31.45 40.58
CA VAL A 490 -70.53 31.03 41.76
C VAL A 490 -70.61 32.14 42.80
N ILE A 491 -69.50 32.80 43.11
CA ILE A 491 -69.48 33.91 44.08
C ILE A 491 -70.24 35.13 43.54
N ASN A 492 -70.12 35.43 42.26
CA ASN A 492 -70.88 36.52 41.65
C ASN A 492 -72.40 36.25 41.71
N LYS A 493 -72.81 34.99 41.53
CA LYS A 493 -74.20 34.58 41.75
C LYS A 493 -74.61 34.76 43.22
N LEU A 494 -73.78 34.39 44.18
CA LEU A 494 -74.03 34.63 45.61
C LEU A 494 -74.20 36.13 45.92
N HIS A 495 -73.39 37.00 45.29
CA HIS A 495 -73.52 38.45 45.41
C HIS A 495 -74.88 38.94 44.89
N GLN A 496 -75.33 38.46 43.72
CA GLN A 496 -76.65 38.77 43.15
C GLN A 496 -77.82 38.25 44.01
N ASP A 497 -77.73 37.03 44.51
CA ASP A 497 -78.73 36.42 45.39
C ASP A 497 -78.81 37.21 46.71
N SER A 498 -77.67 37.64 47.25
CA SER A 498 -77.60 38.48 48.47
C SER A 498 -78.19 39.87 48.25
N ALA A 499 -78.00 40.48 47.08
CA ALA A 499 -78.65 41.75 46.70
C ALA A 499 -80.17 41.60 46.62
N SER A 500 -80.65 40.47 46.09
CA SER A 500 -82.07 40.15 46.04
C SER A 500 -82.66 40.02 47.45
N ILE A 501 -81.96 39.36 48.37
CA ILE A 501 -82.35 39.27 49.79
C ILE A 501 -82.42 40.66 50.44
N GLY A 502 -81.42 41.52 50.19
CA GLY A 502 -81.44 42.91 50.67
C GLY A 502 -82.71 43.66 50.25
N SER A 503 -83.13 43.53 48.98
CA SER A 503 -84.38 44.15 48.51
C SER A 503 -85.63 43.61 49.22
N ILE A 504 -85.65 42.32 49.57
CA ILE A 504 -86.76 41.70 50.32
C ILE A 504 -86.79 42.23 51.75
N LEU A 505 -85.62 42.38 52.39
CA LEU A 505 -85.52 42.95 53.74
C LEU A 505 -86.01 44.40 53.79
N ASP A 506 -85.73 45.20 52.77
CA ASP A 506 -86.28 46.55 52.65
C ASP A 506 -87.81 46.56 52.61
N VAL A 507 -88.43 45.61 51.89
CA VAL A 507 -89.89 45.43 51.87
C VAL A 507 -90.41 45.01 53.25
N ILE A 508 -89.77 44.05 53.92
CA ILE A 508 -90.17 43.59 55.26
C ILE A 508 -90.05 44.72 56.29
N ARG A 509 -88.97 45.50 56.23
CA ARG A 509 -88.77 46.68 57.07
C ARG A 509 -89.87 47.70 56.83
N GLY A 510 -90.23 47.96 55.56
CA GLY A 510 -91.37 48.82 55.21
C GLY A 510 -92.71 48.30 55.75
N ILE A 511 -92.95 46.99 55.70
CA ILE A 511 -94.15 46.36 56.30
C ILE A 511 -94.13 46.49 57.83
N ALA A 512 -92.99 46.26 58.48
CA ALA A 512 -92.84 46.39 59.92
C ALA A 512 -93.07 47.84 60.38
N GLU A 513 -92.55 48.82 59.66
CA GLU A 513 -92.76 50.25 59.94
C GLU A 513 -94.23 50.66 59.74
N GLN A 514 -94.88 50.18 58.66
CA GLN A 514 -96.32 50.36 58.47
C GLN A 514 -97.14 49.70 59.58
N THR A 515 -96.75 48.49 60.00
CA THR A 515 -97.42 47.74 61.08
C THR A 515 -97.25 48.45 62.43
N ASN A 516 -96.08 49.01 62.70
CA ASN A 516 -95.79 49.82 63.89
C ASN A 516 -96.65 51.10 63.93
N LEU A 517 -96.81 51.78 62.79
CA LEU A 517 -97.69 52.95 62.64
C LEU A 517 -99.18 52.59 62.80
N LEU A 518 -99.63 51.48 62.22
CA LEU A 518 -100.99 50.96 62.37
C LEU A 518 -101.27 50.58 63.83
N ALA A 519 -100.33 49.91 64.49
CA ALA A 519 -100.42 49.52 65.90
C ALA A 519 -100.43 50.75 66.82
N LEU A 520 -99.64 51.78 66.53
CA LEU A 520 -99.66 53.05 67.25
C LEU A 520 -101.02 53.75 67.12
N ASN A 521 -101.58 53.82 65.92
CA ASN A 521 -102.91 54.39 65.69
C ASN A 521 -104.00 53.59 66.43
N ALA A 522 -103.90 52.25 66.45
CA ALA A 522 -104.81 51.38 67.19
C ALA A 522 -104.67 51.57 68.71
N ALA A 523 -103.46 51.74 69.24
CA ALA A 523 -103.21 52.03 70.65
C ALA A 523 -103.77 53.40 71.08
N ILE A 524 -103.62 54.42 70.21
CA ILE A 524 -104.22 55.75 70.42
C ILE A 524 -105.75 55.65 70.48
N GLU A 525 -106.38 54.94 69.54
CA GLU A 525 -107.84 54.82 69.50
C GLU A 525 -108.39 53.94 70.64
N ALA A 526 -107.63 52.91 71.06
CA ALA A 526 -107.94 52.09 72.23
C ALA A 526 -107.85 52.91 73.54
N ALA A 527 -106.88 53.81 73.68
CA ALA A 527 -106.79 54.76 74.79
C ALA A 527 -107.97 55.75 74.79
N ARG A 528 -108.46 56.12 73.59
CA ARG A 528 -109.61 57.01 73.39
C ARG A 528 -110.96 56.37 73.80
N ALA A 529 -111.07 55.05 73.69
CA ALA A 529 -112.25 54.26 74.06
C ALA A 529 -112.39 53.96 75.58
N GLY A 530 -111.42 54.37 76.40
CA GLY A 530 -111.47 54.21 77.87
C GLY A 530 -111.49 52.74 78.33
N GLU A 531 -112.29 52.42 79.36
CA GLU A 531 -112.35 51.06 79.95
C GLU A 531 -112.75 49.95 78.95
N GLN A 532 -113.51 50.28 77.89
CA GLN A 532 -113.91 49.31 76.85
C GLN A 532 -112.76 48.95 75.89
N GLY A 533 -111.71 49.77 75.83
CA GLY A 533 -110.56 49.60 74.91
C GLY A 533 -109.36 48.85 75.50
N ARG A 534 -109.39 48.47 76.79
CA ARG A 534 -108.21 47.89 77.49
C ARG A 534 -107.65 46.62 76.84
N GLY A 535 -108.51 45.71 76.39
CA GLY A 535 -108.07 44.50 75.71
C GLY A 535 -107.42 44.78 74.35
N PHE A 536 -107.95 45.76 73.61
CA PHE A 536 -107.38 46.20 72.32
C PHE A 536 -106.07 46.98 72.50
N ALA A 537 -105.93 47.76 73.57
CA ALA A 537 -104.68 48.47 73.87
C ALA A 537 -103.52 47.50 74.11
N VAL A 538 -103.74 46.41 74.87
CA VAL A 538 -102.72 45.38 75.12
C VAL A 538 -102.31 44.68 73.82
N VAL A 539 -103.27 44.32 72.96
CA VAL A 539 -102.96 43.71 71.66
C VAL A 539 -102.22 44.70 70.74
N ALA A 540 -102.60 45.98 70.74
CA ALA A 540 -101.92 47.01 69.95
C ALA A 540 -100.47 47.23 70.42
N ASP A 541 -100.21 47.28 71.73
CA ASP A 541 -98.85 47.38 72.27
C ASP A 541 -98.00 46.13 71.98
N GLU A 542 -98.60 44.93 72.00
CA GLU A 542 -97.92 43.68 71.64
C GLU A 542 -97.56 43.65 70.14
N VAL A 543 -98.48 44.07 69.26
CA VAL A 543 -98.23 44.20 67.82
C VAL A 543 -97.17 45.27 67.55
N ARG A 544 -97.17 46.37 68.30
CA ARG A 544 -96.14 47.43 68.21
C ARG A 544 -94.78 46.91 68.64
N SER A 545 -94.71 46.16 69.74
CA SER A 545 -93.48 45.50 70.20
C SER A 545 -92.97 44.51 69.17
N LEU A 546 -93.84 43.68 68.59
CA LEU A 546 -93.48 42.72 67.55
C LEU A 546 -92.99 43.40 66.27
N ALA A 547 -93.63 44.51 65.85
CA ALA A 547 -93.20 45.30 64.72
C ALA A 547 -91.82 45.95 64.95
N SER A 548 -91.58 46.51 66.14
CA SER A 548 -90.27 47.06 66.53
C SER A 548 -89.19 45.98 66.54
N LYS A 549 -89.50 44.79 67.07
CA LYS A 549 -88.56 43.65 67.12
C LYS A 549 -88.28 43.10 65.71
N THR A 550 -89.28 43.10 64.84
CA THR A 550 -89.12 42.76 63.42
C THR A 550 -88.21 43.76 62.72
N GLN A 551 -88.38 45.06 62.99
CA GLN A 551 -87.53 46.11 62.42
C GLN A 551 -86.07 45.98 62.87
N GLU A 552 -85.84 45.75 64.17
CA GLU A 552 -84.50 45.50 64.74
C GLU A 552 -83.84 44.26 64.11
N SER A 553 -84.55 43.12 64.04
CA SER A 553 -84.02 41.91 63.39
C SER A 553 -83.77 42.09 61.89
N THR A 554 -84.62 42.83 61.16
CA THR A 554 -84.35 43.13 59.75
C THR A 554 -83.12 44.01 59.57
N GLN A 555 -82.83 44.92 60.51
CA GLN A 555 -81.64 45.76 60.48
C GLN A 555 -80.37 44.94 60.77
N GLU A 556 -80.42 44.00 61.71
CA GLU A 556 -79.32 43.05 61.96
C GLU A 556 -79.05 42.16 60.74
N ILE A 557 -80.10 41.61 60.10
CA ILE A 557 -79.95 40.81 58.88
C ILE A 557 -79.42 41.66 57.72
N GLN A 558 -79.89 42.90 57.57
CA GLN A 558 -79.39 43.82 56.55
C GLN A 558 -77.87 44.06 56.71
N ALA A 559 -77.39 44.31 57.93
CA ALA A 559 -75.96 44.46 58.19
C ALA A 559 -75.16 43.18 57.87
N MET A 560 -75.72 41.99 58.14
CA MET A 560 -75.09 40.72 57.73
C MET A 560 -75.05 40.56 56.20
N ILE A 561 -76.11 40.97 55.48
CA ILE A 561 -76.16 40.92 54.02
C ILE A 561 -75.18 41.91 53.39
N GLU A 562 -75.05 43.11 53.93
CA GLU A 562 -74.04 44.09 53.48
C GLU A 562 -72.61 43.56 53.68
N SER A 563 -72.34 42.93 54.82
CA SER A 563 -71.06 42.25 55.05
C SER A 563 -70.83 41.08 54.10
N LEU A 564 -71.88 40.31 53.77
CA LEU A 564 -71.80 39.20 52.83
C LEU A 564 -71.54 39.69 51.39
N GLN A 565 -72.19 40.76 50.98
CA GLN A 565 -71.98 41.41 49.68
C GLN A 565 -70.55 41.94 49.54
N ALA A 566 -70.05 42.64 50.56
CA ALA A 566 -68.68 43.14 50.60
C ALA A 566 -67.66 41.98 50.54
N GLY A 567 -67.88 40.90 51.30
CA GLY A 567 -67.03 39.71 51.26
C GLY A 567 -67.08 38.99 49.91
N ALA A 568 -68.24 38.95 49.25
CA ALA A 568 -68.37 38.38 47.91
C ALA A 568 -67.65 39.23 46.84
N GLU A 569 -67.71 40.56 46.94
CA GLU A 569 -66.99 41.46 46.04
C GLU A 569 -65.46 41.34 46.20
N GLU A 570 -64.97 41.26 47.45
CA GLU A 570 -63.57 41.01 47.75
C GLU A 570 -63.11 39.65 47.17
N ALA A 571 -63.92 38.60 47.32
CA ALA A 571 -63.62 37.28 46.78
C ALA A 571 -63.61 37.26 45.23
N VAL A 572 -64.52 37.97 44.55
CA VAL A 572 -64.49 38.12 43.09
C VAL A 572 -63.22 38.85 42.63
N SER A 573 -62.82 39.91 43.34
CA SER A 573 -61.58 40.64 43.05
C SER A 573 -60.34 39.76 43.22
N ALA A 574 -60.27 38.98 44.31
CA ALA A 574 -59.20 38.01 44.55
C ALA A 574 -59.14 36.92 43.47
N MET A 575 -60.30 36.41 43.03
CA MET A 575 -60.37 35.43 41.94
C MET A 575 -59.96 36.01 40.59
N SER A 576 -60.35 37.25 40.27
CA SER A 576 -59.90 37.94 39.05
C SER A 576 -58.37 38.09 39.04
N LYS A 577 -57.76 38.44 40.18
CA LYS A 577 -56.30 38.49 40.32
C LYS A 577 -55.68 37.10 40.18
N GLY A 578 -56.29 36.07 40.75
CA GLY A 578 -55.86 34.68 40.61
C GLY A 578 -55.86 34.20 39.15
N LYS A 579 -56.92 34.54 38.39
CA LYS A 579 -57.02 34.26 36.96
C LYS A 579 -55.91 34.95 36.16
N GLN A 580 -55.69 36.24 36.38
CA GLN A 580 -54.62 36.99 35.72
C GLN A 580 -53.22 36.39 36.03
N GLN A 581 -53.03 35.92 37.27
CA GLN A 581 -51.77 35.29 37.67
C GLN A 581 -51.59 33.91 37.03
N ALA A 582 -52.65 33.12 36.86
CA ALA A 582 -52.63 31.87 36.11
C ALA A 582 -52.29 32.11 34.62
N GLU A 583 -52.92 33.10 33.97
CA GLU A 583 -52.59 33.50 32.58
C GLU A 583 -51.12 33.91 32.43
N SER A 584 -50.59 34.67 33.40
CA SER A 584 -49.17 35.03 33.42
C SER A 584 -48.26 33.81 33.56
N CYS A 585 -48.65 32.81 34.35
CA CYS A 585 -47.89 31.57 34.48
C CYS A 585 -47.90 30.72 33.20
N VAL A 586 -49.01 30.72 32.44
CA VAL A 586 -49.05 30.09 31.11
C VAL A 586 -48.06 30.74 30.16
N ASN A 587 -48.06 32.08 30.06
CA ASN A 587 -47.10 32.81 29.23
C ASN A 587 -45.64 32.53 29.64
N GLN A 588 -45.36 32.45 30.95
CA GLN A 588 -44.03 32.14 31.44
C GLN A 588 -43.60 30.70 31.10
N SER A 589 -44.55 29.75 31.07
CA SER A 589 -44.30 28.36 30.67
C SER A 589 -44.01 28.26 29.16
N ASP A 590 -44.66 29.09 28.34
CA ASP A 590 -44.37 29.16 26.91
C ASP A 590 -42.97 29.72 26.63
N LEU A 591 -42.56 30.77 27.35
CA LEU A 591 -41.18 31.30 27.27
C LEU A 591 -40.13 30.25 27.73
N ALA A 592 -40.45 29.45 28.75
CA ALA A 592 -39.58 28.36 29.19
C ALA A 592 -39.45 27.27 28.11
N ASN A 593 -40.54 26.93 27.41
CA ASN A 593 -40.50 25.99 26.29
C ASN A 593 -39.66 26.50 25.11
N GLU A 594 -39.75 27.79 24.78
CA GLU A 594 -38.92 28.39 23.72
C GLU A 594 -37.42 28.36 24.07
N ALA A 595 -37.08 28.65 25.33
CA ALA A 595 -35.72 28.53 25.83
C ALA A 595 -35.21 27.08 25.78
N LEU A 596 -36.05 26.10 26.16
CA LEU A 596 -35.71 24.67 26.08
C LEU A 596 -35.46 24.22 24.64
N ASN A 597 -36.30 24.62 23.68
CA ASN A 597 -36.09 24.32 22.26
C ASN A 597 -34.74 24.87 21.75
N SER A 598 -34.35 26.06 22.21
CA SER A 598 -33.04 26.65 21.87
C SER A 598 -31.88 25.85 22.48
N ILE A 599 -32.05 25.33 23.70
CA ILE A 599 -31.06 24.45 24.35
C ILE A 599 -30.93 23.13 23.58
N THR A 600 -32.05 22.48 23.24
CA THR A 600 -32.04 21.23 22.46
C THR A 600 -31.33 21.40 21.11
N ALA A 601 -31.56 22.52 20.42
CA ALA A 601 -30.84 22.82 19.17
C ALA A 601 -29.32 22.97 19.39
N ALA A 602 -28.90 23.64 20.46
CA ALA A 602 -27.48 23.79 20.79
C ALA A 602 -26.82 22.46 21.21
N VAL A 603 -27.56 21.60 21.92
CA VAL A 603 -27.14 20.24 22.30
C VAL A 603 -26.96 19.35 21.06
N SER A 604 -27.90 19.42 20.11
CA SER A 604 -27.78 18.72 18.81
C SER A 604 -26.56 19.20 18.03
N GLN A 605 -26.31 20.51 17.97
CA GLN A 605 -25.11 21.02 17.30
C GLN A 605 -23.81 20.55 17.99
N ALA A 606 -23.81 20.49 19.33
CA ALA A 606 -22.67 19.98 20.08
C ALA A 606 -22.44 18.48 19.84
N HIS A 607 -23.52 17.70 19.63
CA HIS A 607 -23.43 16.30 19.24
C HIS A 607 -22.67 16.17 17.92
N ASP A 608 -23.11 16.86 16.86
CA ASP A 608 -22.52 16.78 15.52
C ASP A 608 -21.03 17.15 15.54
N VAL A 609 -20.67 18.23 16.25
CA VAL A 609 -19.26 18.64 16.39
C VAL A 609 -18.43 17.62 17.15
N SER A 610 -18.99 17.01 18.20
CA SER A 610 -18.27 15.98 18.97
C SER A 610 -18.06 14.70 18.16
N GLU A 611 -19.00 14.34 17.31
CA GLU A 611 -18.88 13.24 16.34
C GLU A 611 -17.79 13.54 15.29
N GLU A 612 -17.76 14.75 14.74
CA GLU A 612 -16.71 15.18 13.81
C GLU A 612 -15.32 15.14 14.46
N ILE A 613 -15.19 15.58 15.72
CA ILE A 613 -13.94 15.50 16.48
C ILE A 613 -13.49 14.04 16.68
N ALA A 614 -14.41 13.14 17.03
CA ALA A 614 -14.09 11.72 17.20
C ALA A 614 -13.58 11.10 15.89
N ASN A 615 -14.23 11.41 14.78
CA ASN A 615 -13.83 10.94 13.45
C ASN A 615 -12.46 11.49 13.03
N ALA A 616 -12.25 12.80 13.19
CA ALA A 616 -10.96 13.44 12.89
C ALA A 616 -9.82 12.88 13.75
N ALA A 617 -10.08 12.58 15.03
CA ALA A 617 -9.10 11.96 15.92
C ALA A 617 -8.73 10.52 15.49
N ASN A 618 -9.71 9.74 15.02
CA ASN A 618 -9.45 8.41 14.45
C ASN A 618 -8.62 8.48 13.17
N GLU A 619 -8.91 9.44 12.28
CA GLU A 619 -8.13 9.68 11.06
C GLU A 619 -6.69 10.10 11.39
N GLN A 620 -6.50 11.00 12.37
CA GLN A 620 -5.18 11.35 12.88
C GLN A 620 -4.41 10.15 13.43
N GLN A 621 -5.08 9.21 14.09
CA GLN A 621 -4.46 7.99 14.59
C GLN A 621 -3.99 7.08 13.44
N GLN A 622 -4.79 6.94 12.39
CA GLN A 622 -4.40 6.19 11.19
C GLN A 622 -3.19 6.83 10.48
N VAL A 623 -3.21 8.16 10.31
CA VAL A 623 -2.09 8.90 9.71
C VAL A 623 -0.82 8.79 10.56
N ALA A 624 -0.95 8.84 11.90
CA ALA A 624 0.19 8.64 12.79
C ALA A 624 0.82 7.25 12.63
N GLN A 625 0.01 6.20 12.46
CA GLN A 625 0.50 4.85 12.19
C GLN A 625 1.26 4.78 10.86
N GLU A 626 0.72 5.36 9.79
CA GLU A 626 1.39 5.42 8.49
C GLU A 626 2.71 6.20 8.54
N ILE A 627 2.75 7.32 9.28
CA ILE A 627 3.99 8.08 9.50
C ILE A 627 5.00 7.22 10.24
N SER A 628 4.59 6.44 11.25
CA SER A 628 5.47 5.56 12.01
C SER A 628 6.14 4.51 11.11
N GLU A 629 5.38 3.85 10.24
CA GLU A 629 5.90 2.88 9.26
C GLU A 629 6.88 3.53 8.27
N ARG A 630 6.58 4.75 7.80
CA ARG A 630 7.48 5.51 6.92
C ARG A 630 8.78 5.89 7.62
N LEU A 631 8.72 6.27 8.90
CA LEU A 631 9.91 6.59 9.68
C LEU A 631 10.81 5.37 9.87
N GLU A 632 10.24 4.17 10.10
CA GLU A 632 11.01 2.92 10.17
C GLU A 632 11.74 2.64 8.84
N SER A 633 11.05 2.81 7.71
CA SER A 633 11.68 2.70 6.39
C SER A 633 12.83 3.70 6.20
N ILE A 634 12.69 4.95 6.68
CA ILE A 634 13.76 5.96 6.61
C ILE A 634 14.96 5.53 7.47
N VAL A 635 14.75 4.94 8.65
CA VAL A 635 15.85 4.41 9.48
C VAL A 635 16.61 3.32 8.72
N THR A 636 15.91 2.36 8.10
CA THR A 636 16.56 1.29 7.32
C THR A 636 17.36 1.85 6.15
N ILE A 637 16.83 2.85 5.43
CA ILE A 637 17.54 3.51 4.32
C ILE A 637 18.78 4.25 4.85
N ALA A 638 18.68 4.93 5.99
CA ALA A 638 19.80 5.61 6.61
C ALA A 638 20.92 4.63 7.00
N GLU A 639 20.58 3.47 7.57
CA GLU A 639 21.55 2.41 7.89
C GLU A 639 22.24 1.86 6.64
N GLN A 640 21.49 1.56 5.58
CA GLN A 640 22.05 1.13 4.30
C GLN A 640 22.98 2.18 3.69
N THR A 641 22.60 3.45 3.79
CA THR A 641 23.41 4.57 3.29
C THR A 641 24.69 4.73 4.11
N ALA A 642 24.62 4.55 5.44
CA ALA A 642 25.80 4.60 6.31
C ALA A 642 26.79 3.48 5.98
N GLU A 643 26.29 2.26 5.73
CA GLU A 643 27.10 1.13 5.31
C GLU A 643 27.75 1.38 3.93
N GLY A 644 26.97 1.87 2.97
CA GLY A 644 27.47 2.24 1.65
C GLY A 644 28.55 3.33 1.69
N ALA A 645 28.38 4.33 2.56
CA ALA A 645 29.40 5.34 2.82
C ALA A 645 30.65 4.71 3.44
N SER A 646 30.52 3.87 4.47
CA SER A 646 31.66 3.15 5.07
C SER A 646 32.47 2.37 4.03
N GLN A 647 31.79 1.60 3.17
CA GLN A 647 32.41 0.83 2.10
C GLN A 647 33.11 1.73 1.06
N THR A 648 32.50 2.86 0.69
CA THR A 648 33.08 3.84 -0.24
C THR A 648 34.34 4.47 0.34
N SER A 649 34.37 4.75 1.64
CA SER A 649 35.55 5.29 2.33
C SER A 649 36.71 4.29 2.33
N ILE A 650 36.43 3.01 2.62
CA ILE A 650 37.41 1.93 2.55
C ILE A 650 37.99 1.79 1.13
N SER A 651 37.12 1.70 0.12
CA SER A 651 37.56 1.59 -1.27
C SER A 651 38.34 2.82 -1.74
N SER A 652 37.95 4.03 -1.33
CA SER A 652 38.70 5.26 -1.66
C SER A 652 40.09 5.25 -1.02
N SER A 653 40.22 4.77 0.22
CA SER A 653 41.51 4.59 0.88
C SER A 653 42.41 3.58 0.16
N GLU A 654 41.85 2.46 -0.31
CA GLU A 654 42.59 1.48 -1.12
C GLU A 654 43.03 2.05 -2.47
N VAL A 655 42.17 2.81 -3.16
CA VAL A 655 42.53 3.47 -4.43
C VAL A 655 43.62 4.51 -4.22
N ALA A 656 43.55 5.32 -3.16
CA ALA A 656 44.60 6.27 -2.81
C ALA A 656 45.94 5.55 -2.56
N LYS A 657 45.90 4.43 -1.84
CA LYS A 657 47.09 3.59 -1.59
C LYS A 657 47.66 3.01 -2.87
N LEU A 658 46.84 2.44 -3.75
CA LEU A 658 47.27 1.90 -5.04
C LEU A 658 47.84 2.98 -5.96
N ALA A 659 47.24 4.18 -5.95
CA ALA A 659 47.76 5.32 -6.70
C ALA A 659 49.14 5.75 -6.19
N GLU A 660 49.37 5.72 -4.88
CA GLU A 660 50.67 6.00 -4.27
C GLU A 660 51.70 4.88 -4.55
N GLU A 661 51.31 3.60 -4.46
CA GLU A 661 52.16 2.47 -4.84
C GLU A 661 52.56 2.54 -6.33
N LEU A 662 51.63 2.92 -7.20
CA LEU A 662 51.90 3.16 -8.61
C LEU A 662 52.88 4.33 -8.78
N ARG A 663 52.65 5.47 -8.08
CA ARG A 663 53.55 6.63 -8.10
C ARG A 663 54.97 6.25 -7.68
N LEU A 664 55.13 5.53 -6.58
CA LEU A 664 56.42 5.05 -6.06
C LEU A 664 57.10 4.06 -7.02
N SER A 665 56.32 3.20 -7.68
CA SER A 665 56.85 2.25 -8.67
C SER A 665 57.43 2.94 -9.90
N VAL A 666 56.82 4.04 -10.36
CA VAL A 666 57.38 4.86 -11.45
C VAL A 666 58.45 5.85 -10.99
N ASP A 667 58.49 6.23 -9.71
CA ASP A 667 59.52 7.10 -9.12
C ASP A 667 60.93 6.45 -9.14
N GLN A 668 60.99 5.13 -9.31
CA GLN A 668 62.25 4.40 -9.52
C GLN A 668 62.94 4.76 -10.85
N PHE A 669 62.21 5.33 -11.81
CA PHE A 669 62.73 5.77 -13.09
C PHE A 669 63.09 7.27 -13.06
N LYS A 670 64.33 7.61 -13.41
CA LYS A 670 64.77 8.99 -13.61
C LYS A 670 64.38 9.47 -15.00
N VAL A 671 63.49 10.46 -15.09
CA VAL A 671 62.93 11.03 -16.33
C VAL A 671 63.27 12.50 -16.52
#